data_AF-A0A2A2J9E3-F1
#
_entry.id   AF-A0A2A2J9E3-F1
#
_cell.length_a   1.000
_cell.length_b   1.000
_cell.length_c   1.000
_cell.angle_alpha   90.00
_cell.angle_beta   90.00
_cell.angle_gamma   90.00
#
_symmetry.space_group_name_H-M   'P 1'
#
loop_
_entity.id
_entity.type
_entity.pdbx_description
1 polymer ?
#
loop_
_entity_poly.entity_id
_entity_poly.type
_entity_poly.pdbx_seq_one_letter_code
_entity_poly.pdbx_strand_id
1 'polypeptide(L)'
;MDPRRDQREKETTLSAVVIADNFNDSIFLHEAASEIPLACRPLCNVPIINYTLLWLLKTGVKRVFLVSTESRTEGLKLVEKNWSLQFEQFQWTRCAGSKSVGDSIRELFALELLKGDFLLISNPATITNSTLEKNIAKYYEMRKKDKSNALNLIYVEFGKENPKLALMRETNQLIAYHSPNNIHQLEGHVKESTTVSIRTDLMFSGIAICSENISNAFKDNFDFETLNDVIREFFDKEEILNLNIHVDVLPEDESAYSATDYATLMNLSQMVMDRWFYPIVPEKASLDQFITYHPGNVYLEECDENCGRSMPTQKYSPKSYQLGVAYGKRCKVGEHLDLVCAIFGSDCVIEDGCSLHRCIVGSNCKIGKNCILEEICIGNNVQIPDGTKITSRHAVIGHGVSYPSGLECPRNCMISTAQPPEDDMDDFRVREEQGVFIWNMRSGDDLWNGTKRRRRTTSGIESDAQSLNQNVPAGHESADEDPDQIPTAVFFEEVVELMQRVLELEGPEGEDTRIKNAKERMENLKLEINSLRFANNVPWEDVLKLSVLAMLSFQQAHTLNDLKKFFCRWSHFFTSLYKRSDQQVQILAAFETKLKDSSAESPWLSPKAITVLIHYLYDELDLLEDDAILIWFDELEHVELKKEMQKIVDWLEEDSSEEEEKYCKMSFTDFAYFNGSVRRDRAQESVMQTFNAREKFLKKLEEERHMRQVVQRKTNAAVIIQKFYRRNAAKNVIHRQWRQQFDINEASSANNKEILLDRLSRIALFHRHPQDDGRLITICSQTLSFMRTNSIAPVEMMIPRTRLLVLKTVLKFLVKSQKNTNITMPVRFIETFAFLDPESVYRLIKMGYMTAMVSVVVKTSEAMGIGAGADGAFHLEETVPPKLDAILQLLLTPIDKCDKEKRCTVLNSLLSAINENPNQSVAVRVLLAFIRKNIKAKKISFEDVMSAFEFDQNQKLDVSSEQSTSAENIVDRAEAQGKSEKMMDLKLVGQKMAWILTEIMTIGEEDGSLQNSAAKVRLLSVISKVVPIALNSSSDFDDKSMETEEKVTQCWLKESIQKRLTLPIFKSMIFSALQQGDSLSLVVGFERQLSGMIYEISMSEQFIQRLWDSICEVGENSGSGTPMVVFSQFTHAMPTTGRNY
;
A
#
# COMPACT_ATOMS: atom_id res chain seq x y z
N MET A 1 64.86 -12.84 -22.77
CA MET A 1 63.50 -13.37 -22.68
C MET A 1 63.05 -13.14 -21.25
N ASP A 2 61.99 -12.34 -21.11
CA ASP A 2 61.65 -11.55 -19.93
C ASP A 2 60.79 -12.35 -18.93
N PRO A 3 61.10 -12.39 -17.62
CA PRO A 3 60.32 -13.12 -16.63
C PRO A 3 59.20 -12.22 -16.08
N ARG A 4 58.16 -11.97 -16.89
CA ARG A 4 56.94 -11.25 -16.45
C ARG A 4 55.72 -11.76 -17.19
N ARG A 5 55.11 -12.84 -16.68
CA ARG A 5 53.69 -13.22 -16.84
C ARG A 5 53.47 -14.54 -16.13
N ASP A 6 53.24 -14.46 -14.82
CA ASP A 6 52.48 -15.42 -14.03
C ASP A 6 52.27 -14.83 -12.62
N GLN A 7 51.69 -13.62 -12.57
CA GLN A 7 50.91 -13.25 -11.40
C GLN A 7 49.54 -13.88 -11.63
N ARG A 8 49.30 -15.04 -10.98
CA ARG A 8 47.96 -15.55 -10.78
C ARG A 8 47.14 -14.43 -10.14
N GLU A 9 46.16 -13.88 -10.86
CA GLU A 9 45.11 -13.07 -10.25
C GLU A 9 44.52 -13.93 -9.13
N LYS A 10 44.79 -13.58 -7.86
CA LYS A 10 44.08 -14.17 -6.74
C LYS A 10 42.62 -13.76 -6.92
N GLU A 11 41.76 -14.69 -7.32
CA GLU A 11 40.31 -14.47 -7.32
C GLU A 11 39.93 -13.93 -5.93
N THR A 12 39.51 -12.67 -5.88
CA THR A 12 39.05 -12.03 -4.65
C THR A 12 37.74 -12.69 -4.24
N THR A 13 37.79 -13.58 -3.27
CA THR A 13 36.62 -14.27 -2.71
C THR A 13 35.74 -13.26 -1.97
N LEU A 14 34.44 -13.19 -2.32
CA LEU A 14 33.46 -12.34 -1.63
C LEU A 14 33.41 -12.69 -0.12
N SER A 15 33.61 -11.68 0.72
CA SER A 15 33.45 -11.79 2.18
C SER A 15 32.06 -11.34 2.59
N ALA A 16 31.51 -11.86 3.69
CA ALA A 16 30.32 -11.31 4.32
C ALA A 16 30.67 -10.68 5.68
N VAL A 17 30.11 -9.52 5.95
CA VAL A 17 30.15 -8.83 7.25
C VAL A 17 28.75 -8.85 7.82
N VAL A 18 28.60 -9.50 8.98
CA VAL A 18 27.34 -9.57 9.70
C VAL A 18 27.49 -8.80 11.00
N ILE A 19 26.73 -7.72 11.12
CA ILE A 19 26.60 -6.99 12.39
C ILE A 19 25.68 -7.84 13.28
N ALA A 20 26.18 -8.30 14.43
CA ALA A 20 25.44 -9.16 15.36
C ALA A 20 24.59 -8.38 16.37
N ASP A 21 24.90 -7.10 16.54
CA ASP A 21 24.18 -6.18 17.41
C ASP A 21 23.25 -5.27 16.63
N ASN A 22 22.49 -4.47 17.36
CA ASN A 22 21.56 -3.51 16.80
C ASN A 22 21.84 -2.16 17.41
N PHE A 23 22.15 -1.20 16.54
CA PHE A 23 22.49 0.17 16.93
C PHE A 23 21.28 1.11 16.90
N ASN A 24 20.12 0.59 16.50
CA ASN A 24 18.84 1.27 16.65
C ASN A 24 18.27 0.91 18.02
N ASP A 25 18.45 1.77 19.02
CA ASP A 25 18.09 1.55 20.43
C ASP A 25 16.59 1.30 20.69
N SER A 26 15.71 1.45 19.70
CA SER A 26 14.26 1.43 19.89
C SER A 26 13.62 0.03 19.86
N ILE A 27 14.36 -1.01 19.49
CA ILE A 27 13.70 -2.12 18.80
C ILE A 27 13.11 -3.17 19.75
N PHE A 28 13.68 -3.35 20.95
CA PHE A 28 13.14 -4.32 21.93
C PHE A 28 13.38 -3.87 23.38
N LEU A 29 12.70 -2.82 23.84
CA LEU A 29 12.81 -2.27 25.20
C LEU A 29 12.64 -3.33 26.31
N HIS A 30 11.78 -4.33 26.08
CA HIS A 30 11.61 -5.49 26.96
C HIS A 30 12.90 -6.27 27.16
N GLU A 31 13.65 -6.42 26.07
CA GLU A 31 14.80 -7.28 25.94
C GLU A 31 16.12 -6.52 26.14
N ALA A 32 16.08 -5.20 26.33
CA ALA A 32 17.24 -4.39 26.73
C ALA A 32 17.79 -4.79 28.11
N ALA A 33 16.97 -5.41 28.96
CA ALA A 33 17.37 -6.00 30.24
C ALA A 33 17.91 -7.45 30.13
N SER A 34 17.89 -8.05 28.93
CA SER A 34 18.36 -9.43 28.71
C SER A 34 19.88 -9.47 28.48
N GLU A 35 20.55 -10.45 29.09
CA GLU A 35 22.00 -10.72 28.90
C GLU A 35 22.33 -11.28 27.50
N ILE A 36 21.31 -11.56 26.68
CA ILE A 36 21.45 -12.22 25.38
C ILE A 36 21.50 -11.17 24.23
N PRO A 37 22.54 -11.19 23.38
CA PRO A 37 22.66 -10.29 22.23
C PRO A 37 21.58 -10.57 21.18
N LEU A 38 21.19 -9.55 20.39
CA LEU A 38 20.05 -9.65 19.45
C LEU A 38 20.19 -10.83 18.48
N ALA A 39 21.38 -11.00 17.89
CA ALA A 39 21.70 -12.12 17.01
C ALA A 39 21.38 -13.50 17.62
N CYS A 40 21.52 -13.66 18.94
CA CYS A 40 21.28 -14.93 19.62
C CYS A 40 19.85 -15.09 20.13
N ARG A 41 18.98 -14.08 19.95
CA ARG A 41 17.60 -14.17 20.43
C ARG A 41 16.79 -15.17 19.60
N PRO A 42 15.84 -15.88 20.23
CA PRO A 42 15.06 -16.90 19.55
C PRO A 42 13.99 -16.28 18.65
N LEU A 43 14.06 -16.56 17.36
CA LEU A 43 12.98 -16.36 16.39
C LEU A 43 12.40 -17.73 16.02
N CYS A 44 11.14 -17.97 16.40
CA CYS A 44 10.54 -19.30 16.33
C CYS A 44 11.40 -20.37 17.04
N ASN A 45 11.93 -20.03 18.22
CA ASN A 45 12.80 -20.87 19.07
C ASN A 45 14.20 -21.21 18.51
N VAL A 46 14.60 -20.62 17.39
CA VAL A 46 15.97 -20.72 16.84
C VAL A 46 16.68 -19.38 16.94
N PRO A 47 17.96 -19.31 17.33
CA PRO A 47 18.73 -18.05 17.30
C PRO A 47 18.64 -17.38 15.93
N ILE A 48 18.29 -16.09 15.90
CA ILE A 48 18.08 -15.30 14.68
C ILE A 48 19.26 -15.44 13.69
N ILE A 49 20.49 -15.32 14.20
CA ILE A 49 21.71 -15.37 13.40
C ILE A 49 21.88 -16.66 12.63
N ASN A 50 21.34 -17.77 13.13
CA ASN A 50 21.45 -19.06 12.48
C ASN A 50 20.72 -19.09 11.13
N TYR A 51 19.60 -18.36 10.99
CA TYR A 51 18.92 -18.22 9.70
C TYR A 51 19.80 -17.51 8.68
N THR A 52 20.46 -16.42 9.09
CA THR A 52 21.37 -15.63 8.27
C THR A 52 22.63 -16.42 7.88
N LEU A 53 23.22 -17.16 8.81
CA LEU A 53 24.40 -18.00 8.54
C LEU A 53 24.06 -19.19 7.65
N LEU A 54 22.92 -19.85 7.86
CA LEU A 54 22.44 -20.90 6.96
C LEU A 54 22.24 -20.39 5.53
N TRP A 55 21.72 -19.17 5.40
CA TRP A 55 21.58 -18.51 4.11
C TRP A 55 22.95 -18.24 3.46
N LEU A 56 23.89 -17.63 4.19
CA LEU A 56 25.24 -17.35 3.68
C LEU A 56 25.97 -18.61 3.20
N LEU A 57 25.79 -19.71 3.92
CA LEU A 57 26.32 -21.02 3.54
C LEU A 57 25.75 -21.49 2.19
N LYS A 58 24.44 -21.30 1.96
CA LYS A 58 23.78 -21.67 0.69
C LYS A 58 24.18 -20.75 -0.47
N THR A 59 24.41 -19.47 -0.20
CA THR A 59 24.94 -18.50 -1.17
C THR A 59 26.39 -18.82 -1.57
N GLY A 60 27.07 -19.72 -0.86
CA GLY A 60 28.45 -20.12 -1.15
C GLY A 60 29.48 -19.10 -0.70
N VAL A 61 29.15 -18.26 0.30
CA VAL A 61 30.11 -17.33 0.89
C VAL A 61 31.16 -18.10 1.66
N LYS A 62 32.44 -17.82 1.40
CA LYS A 62 33.58 -18.55 1.98
C LYS A 62 34.09 -17.93 3.28
N ARG A 63 34.09 -16.59 3.35
CA ARG A 63 34.64 -15.81 4.46
C ARG A 63 33.52 -15.01 5.13
N VAL A 64 33.31 -15.23 6.42
CA VAL A 64 32.28 -14.55 7.21
C VAL A 64 32.92 -13.89 8.43
N PHE A 65 32.70 -12.58 8.57
CA PHE A 65 33.12 -11.78 9.71
C PHE A 65 31.89 -11.37 10.51
N LEU A 66 31.78 -11.90 11.72
CA LEU A 66 30.72 -11.56 12.67
C LEU A 66 31.25 -10.45 13.59
N VAL A 67 30.53 -9.34 13.69
CA VAL A 67 30.95 -8.20 14.51
C VAL A 67 29.97 -7.96 15.63
N SER A 68 30.47 -7.84 16.86
CA SER A 68 29.65 -7.45 18.02
C SER A 68 30.38 -6.44 18.88
N THR A 69 29.61 -5.66 19.61
CA THR A 69 30.04 -4.85 20.76
C THR A 69 30.57 -5.74 21.91
N GLU A 70 31.26 -5.12 22.85
CA GLU A 70 31.86 -5.78 24.02
C GLU A 70 30.82 -6.32 25.02
N SER A 71 29.60 -5.80 24.97
CA SER A 71 28.51 -6.24 25.86
C SER A 71 27.85 -7.54 25.35
N ARG A 72 27.41 -8.41 26.27
CA ARG A 72 26.52 -9.57 25.97
C ARG A 72 27.12 -10.59 24.98
N THR A 73 28.28 -11.15 25.29
CA THR A 73 29.05 -11.96 24.32
C THR A 73 28.93 -13.48 24.48
N GLU A 74 28.26 -13.98 25.51
CA GLU A 74 28.25 -15.42 25.82
C GLU A 74 27.57 -16.27 24.75
N GLY A 75 26.43 -15.83 24.22
CA GLY A 75 25.72 -16.54 23.15
C GLY A 75 26.53 -16.63 21.86
N LEU A 76 27.31 -15.59 21.54
CA LEU A 76 28.13 -15.53 20.31
C LEU A 76 29.33 -16.49 20.36
N LYS A 77 29.86 -16.82 21.54
CA LYS A 77 30.88 -17.88 21.70
C LYS A 77 30.36 -19.24 21.20
N LEU A 78 29.09 -19.55 21.49
CA LEU A 78 28.46 -20.78 21.03
C LEU A 78 28.25 -20.75 19.51
N VAL A 79 27.78 -19.62 18.97
CA VAL A 79 27.62 -19.42 17.53
C VAL A 79 28.96 -19.61 16.79
N GLU A 80 30.05 -19.00 17.28
CA GLU A 80 31.38 -19.16 16.71
C GLU A 80 31.82 -20.63 16.72
N LYS A 81 31.65 -21.32 17.85
CA LYS A 81 31.99 -22.74 17.97
C LYS A 81 31.23 -23.60 16.95
N ASN A 82 29.93 -23.36 16.79
CA ASN A 82 29.07 -24.19 15.94
C ASN A 82 29.29 -23.93 14.44
N TRP A 83 29.51 -22.68 14.06
CA TRP A 83 29.60 -22.27 12.65
C TRP A 83 31.03 -22.19 12.12
N SER A 84 32.05 -22.18 12.99
CA SER A 84 33.46 -22.11 12.57
C SER A 84 33.88 -23.20 11.59
N LEU A 85 33.32 -24.40 11.71
CA LEU A 85 33.62 -25.55 10.85
C LEU A 85 32.86 -25.55 9.51
N GLN A 86 31.85 -24.68 9.36
CA GLN A 86 31.00 -24.65 8.17
C GLN A 86 31.52 -23.73 7.06
N PHE A 87 32.45 -22.81 7.40
CA PHE A 87 33.01 -21.83 6.47
C PHE A 87 34.54 -21.99 6.35
N GLU A 88 35.14 -21.55 5.23
CA GLU A 88 36.60 -21.57 5.06
C GLU A 88 37.29 -20.62 6.06
N GLN A 89 36.65 -19.46 6.30
CA GLN A 89 37.07 -18.52 7.33
C GLN A 89 35.82 -17.96 8.03
N PHE A 90 35.66 -18.28 9.30
CA PHE A 90 34.67 -17.65 10.17
C PHE A 90 35.41 -16.98 11.32
N GLN A 91 35.24 -15.68 11.48
CA GLN A 91 35.89 -14.93 12.54
C GLN A 91 34.88 -14.02 13.23
N TRP A 92 34.75 -14.18 14.54
CA TRP A 92 34.03 -13.23 15.36
C TRP A 92 34.99 -12.18 15.93
N THR A 93 34.71 -10.91 15.65
CA THR A 93 35.46 -9.75 16.14
C THR A 93 34.63 -9.01 17.18
N ARG A 94 35.25 -8.74 18.33
CA ARG A 94 34.66 -7.95 19.40
C ARG A 94 35.18 -6.53 19.29
N CYS A 95 34.26 -5.59 19.22
CA CYS A 95 34.49 -4.18 18.99
C CYS A 95 34.23 -3.39 20.28
N ALA A 96 35.29 -2.89 20.91
CA ALA A 96 35.18 -2.12 22.15
C ALA A 96 34.66 -0.71 21.84
N GLY A 97 33.45 -0.39 22.29
CA GLY A 97 32.86 0.95 22.12
C GLY A 97 32.21 1.23 20.77
N SER A 98 31.99 0.23 19.90
CA SER A 98 31.18 0.41 18.68
C SER A 98 29.75 0.79 19.05
N LYS A 99 29.28 1.95 18.60
CA LYS A 99 27.90 2.44 18.84
C LYS A 99 27.06 2.48 17.57
N SER A 100 27.69 2.19 16.42
CA SER A 100 27.08 2.28 15.10
C SER A 100 27.61 1.20 14.15
N VAL A 101 26.92 1.02 13.02
CA VAL A 101 27.39 0.12 11.94
C VAL A 101 28.70 0.67 11.35
N GLY A 102 28.83 1.99 11.26
CA GLY A 102 30.04 2.67 10.79
C GLY A 102 31.25 2.35 11.66
N ASP A 103 31.10 2.41 12.99
CA ASP A 103 32.19 2.05 13.93
C ASP A 103 32.66 0.60 13.73
N SER A 104 31.70 -0.33 13.58
CA SER A 104 31.99 -1.74 13.34
C SER A 104 32.79 -1.95 12.04
N ILE A 105 32.44 -1.25 10.96
CA ILE A 105 33.18 -1.32 9.69
C ILE A 105 34.55 -0.68 9.81
N ARG A 106 34.67 0.47 10.50
CA ARG A 106 35.95 1.15 10.76
C ARG A 106 36.92 0.25 11.51
N GLU A 107 36.45 -0.45 12.53
CA GLU A 107 37.30 -1.36 13.31
C GLU A 107 37.74 -2.57 12.50
N LEU A 108 36.84 -3.18 11.72
CA LEU A 108 37.21 -4.25 10.78
C LEU A 108 38.24 -3.78 9.74
N PHE A 109 38.13 -2.54 9.27
CA PHE A 109 39.10 -1.93 8.37
C PHE A 109 40.46 -1.72 9.05
N ALA A 110 40.46 -1.21 10.30
CA ALA A 110 41.67 -1.03 11.09
C ALA A 110 42.41 -2.36 11.36
N LEU A 111 41.66 -3.46 11.48
CA LEU A 111 42.20 -4.82 11.62
C LEU A 111 42.63 -5.46 10.28
N GLU A 112 42.50 -4.73 9.16
CA GLU A 112 42.80 -5.19 7.80
C GLU A 112 42.05 -6.47 7.37
N LEU A 113 40.87 -6.73 7.95
CA LEU A 113 40.08 -7.93 7.65
C LEU A 113 39.27 -7.78 6.35
N LEU A 114 38.90 -6.54 6.00
CA LEU A 114 38.15 -6.21 4.79
C LEU A 114 39.11 -5.89 3.65
N LYS A 115 39.46 -6.91 2.86
CA LYS A 115 40.21 -6.78 1.61
C LYS A 115 39.33 -7.21 0.43
N GLY A 116 38.89 -6.24 -0.37
CA GLY A 116 38.03 -6.42 -1.55
C GLY A 116 36.54 -6.17 -1.30
N ASP A 117 35.71 -6.50 -2.31
CA ASP A 117 34.25 -6.35 -2.24
C ASP A 117 33.64 -7.34 -1.22
N PHE A 118 32.61 -6.89 -0.49
CA PHE A 118 31.99 -7.66 0.60
C PHE A 118 30.46 -7.48 0.63
N LEU A 119 29.78 -8.45 1.22
CA LEU A 119 28.34 -8.41 1.50
C LEU A 119 28.13 -7.86 2.92
N LEU A 120 27.41 -6.76 3.06
CA LEU A 120 27.07 -6.14 4.33
C LEU A 120 25.64 -6.53 4.73
N ILE A 121 25.51 -7.10 5.93
CA ILE A 121 24.23 -7.36 6.60
C ILE A 121 24.22 -6.52 7.87
N SER A 122 23.51 -5.40 7.81
CA SER A 122 23.51 -4.38 8.87
C SER A 122 22.66 -4.76 10.08
N ASN A 123 21.73 -5.70 9.91
CA ASN A 123 20.82 -6.16 10.95
C ASN A 123 20.83 -7.70 10.98
N PRO A 124 21.10 -8.33 12.13
CA PRO A 124 21.12 -9.80 12.23
C PRO A 124 19.76 -10.42 11.93
N ALA A 125 18.65 -9.71 12.18
CA ALA A 125 17.28 -10.15 11.91
C ALA A 125 16.86 -10.01 10.44
N THR A 126 17.76 -10.39 9.53
CA THR A 126 17.58 -10.34 8.08
C THR A 126 17.56 -11.76 7.51
N ILE A 127 16.45 -12.16 6.91
CA ILE A 127 16.26 -13.50 6.35
C ILE A 127 15.88 -13.39 4.89
N THR A 128 16.51 -14.20 4.04
CA THR A 128 16.17 -14.32 2.63
C THR A 128 16.35 -15.75 2.14
N ASN A 129 15.59 -16.16 1.13
CA ASN A 129 15.79 -17.43 0.43
C ASN A 129 16.58 -17.31 -0.89
N SER A 130 16.92 -16.09 -1.32
CA SER A 130 17.67 -15.86 -2.56
C SER A 130 19.12 -16.28 -2.37
N THR A 131 19.69 -17.00 -3.34
CA THR A 131 21.13 -17.28 -3.34
C THR A 131 21.96 -16.06 -3.76
N LEU A 132 21.33 -14.98 -4.24
CA LEU A 132 21.98 -13.77 -4.77
C LEU A 132 23.04 -13.99 -5.85
N GLU A 133 23.28 -15.21 -6.34
CA GLU A 133 24.34 -15.54 -7.29
C GLU A 133 24.28 -14.67 -8.55
N LYS A 134 23.05 -14.46 -9.07
CA LYS A 134 22.81 -13.61 -10.24
C LYS A 134 23.07 -12.14 -9.94
N ASN A 135 22.67 -11.67 -8.77
CA ASN A 135 22.85 -10.28 -8.34
C ASN A 135 24.34 -9.96 -8.11
N ILE A 136 25.07 -10.88 -7.47
CA ILE A 136 26.51 -10.79 -7.26
C ILE A 136 27.26 -10.82 -8.60
N ALA A 137 26.90 -11.73 -9.51
CA ALA A 137 27.50 -11.77 -10.85
C ALA A 137 27.24 -10.48 -11.64
N LYS A 138 25.99 -9.97 -11.61
CA LYS A 138 25.62 -8.69 -12.23
C LYS A 138 26.42 -7.53 -11.63
N TYR A 139 26.56 -7.47 -10.32
CA TYR A 139 27.36 -6.46 -9.63
C TYR A 139 28.82 -6.48 -10.11
N TYR A 140 29.45 -7.65 -10.15
CA TYR A 140 30.83 -7.77 -10.64
C TYR A 140 30.95 -7.39 -12.12
N GLU A 141 29.97 -7.70 -12.97
CA GLU A 141 29.97 -7.24 -14.37
C GLU A 141 29.87 -5.71 -14.48
N MET A 142 29.05 -5.07 -13.64
CA MET A 142 28.94 -3.61 -13.57
C MET A 142 30.24 -2.97 -13.07
N ARG A 143 30.86 -3.53 -12.01
CA ARG A 143 32.17 -3.10 -11.48
C ARG A 143 33.32 -3.23 -12.49
N LYS A 144 33.29 -4.29 -13.30
CA LYS A 144 34.29 -4.50 -14.37
C LYS A 144 34.20 -3.44 -15.46
N LYS A 145 32.99 -2.96 -15.77
CA LYS A 145 32.77 -1.88 -16.75
C LYS A 145 33.10 -0.51 -16.16
N ASP A 146 32.66 -0.26 -14.94
CA ASP A 146 32.87 0.99 -14.24
C ASP A 146 33.18 0.76 -12.76
N LYS A 147 34.35 1.22 -12.34
CA LYS A 147 34.85 1.10 -10.96
C LYS A 147 34.18 2.10 -10.00
N SER A 148 33.48 3.11 -10.54
CA SER A 148 32.69 4.06 -9.75
C SER A 148 31.49 3.41 -9.07
N ASN A 149 31.01 2.26 -9.58
CA ASN A 149 29.91 1.51 -8.99
C ASN A 149 30.35 1.01 -7.62
N ALA A 150 29.87 1.64 -6.55
CA ALA A 150 30.38 1.41 -5.21
C ALA A 150 29.47 0.51 -4.37
N LEU A 151 28.15 0.63 -4.57
CA LEU A 151 27.13 0.04 -3.72
C LEU A 151 25.99 -0.53 -4.56
N ASN A 152 25.54 -1.73 -4.22
CA ASN A 152 24.33 -2.32 -4.79
C ASN A 152 23.40 -2.79 -3.67
N LEU A 153 22.21 -2.18 -3.59
CA LEU A 153 21.23 -2.40 -2.54
C LEU A 153 20.18 -3.42 -3.01
N ILE A 154 19.86 -4.39 -2.16
CA ILE A 154 18.85 -5.41 -2.48
C ILE A 154 17.49 -5.00 -1.91
N TYR A 155 16.47 -4.95 -2.76
CA TYR A 155 15.09 -4.58 -2.42
C TYR A 155 14.10 -5.66 -2.82
N VAL A 156 12.92 -5.67 -2.18
CA VAL A 156 11.81 -6.59 -2.48
C VAL A 156 10.52 -5.80 -2.67
N GLU A 157 9.64 -6.26 -3.57
CA GLU A 157 8.30 -5.69 -3.74
C GLU A 157 7.41 -6.10 -2.55
N PHE A 158 7.02 -5.14 -1.70
CA PHE A 158 6.27 -5.41 -0.47
C PHE A 158 5.40 -4.21 -0.02
N GLY A 159 4.08 -4.27 -0.21
CA GLY A 159 3.14 -3.29 0.40
C GLY A 159 3.12 -1.88 -0.23
N LYS A 160 2.33 -0.96 0.38
CA LYS A 160 2.02 0.38 -0.18
C LYS A 160 2.62 1.58 0.59
N GLU A 161 3.28 1.36 1.72
CA GLU A 161 3.79 2.43 2.61
C GLU A 161 5.30 2.32 2.87
N ASN A 162 6.11 2.27 1.80
CA ASN A 162 7.57 2.27 1.89
C ASN A 162 8.18 3.62 1.49
N PRO A 163 9.45 3.90 1.87
CA PRO A 163 10.17 5.07 1.38
C PRO A 163 10.14 5.15 -0.15
N LYS A 164 9.90 6.36 -0.66
CA LYS A 164 9.89 6.60 -2.11
C LYS A 164 11.33 6.53 -2.63
N LEU A 165 11.53 5.85 -3.76
CA LEU A 165 12.82 5.74 -4.43
C LEU A 165 12.68 6.18 -5.89
N ALA A 166 13.67 6.89 -6.42
CA ALA A 166 13.73 7.24 -7.84
C ALA A 166 14.91 6.51 -8.51
N LEU A 167 14.59 5.60 -9.44
CA LEU A 167 15.56 4.75 -10.11
C LEU A 167 15.68 5.11 -11.60
N MET A 168 16.89 5.05 -12.14
CA MET A 168 17.12 5.15 -13.57
C MET A 168 16.59 3.88 -14.27
N ARG A 169 15.71 4.03 -15.26
CA ARG A 169 15.06 2.88 -15.90
C ARG A 169 16.02 1.94 -16.64
N GLU A 170 17.16 2.44 -17.13
CA GLU A 170 18.09 1.65 -17.94
C GLU A 170 19.11 0.88 -17.09
N THR A 171 19.60 1.49 -16.01
CA THR A 171 20.71 0.97 -15.19
C THR A 171 20.30 0.55 -13.79
N ASN A 172 19.06 0.84 -13.37
CA ASN A 172 18.59 0.78 -11.98
C ASN A 172 19.52 1.52 -11.00
N GLN A 173 20.20 2.56 -11.47
CA GLN A 173 20.94 3.46 -10.59
C GLN A 173 19.96 4.28 -9.76
N LEU A 174 20.24 4.44 -8.48
CA LEU A 174 19.48 5.30 -7.57
C LEU A 174 19.83 6.76 -7.89
N ILE A 175 18.83 7.60 -8.15
CA ILE A 175 18.99 9.03 -8.52
C ILE A 175 18.46 9.96 -7.43
N ALA A 176 17.38 9.56 -6.76
CA ALA A 176 16.82 10.29 -5.63
C ALA A 176 16.44 9.33 -4.53
N TYR A 177 16.70 9.76 -3.30
CA TYR A 177 16.39 9.05 -2.07
C TYR A 177 15.42 9.87 -1.23
N HIS A 178 14.77 9.24 -0.25
CA HIS A 178 13.79 9.94 0.58
C HIS A 178 14.49 10.92 1.55
N SER A 179 13.82 12.04 1.83
CA SER A 179 14.33 13.05 2.77
C SER A 179 14.46 12.48 4.20
N PRO A 180 15.45 12.91 5.00
CA PRO A 180 15.58 12.52 6.40
C PRO A 180 14.38 12.93 7.25
N ASN A 181 13.74 14.07 6.90
CA ASN A 181 12.64 14.66 7.65
C ASN A 181 11.26 14.13 7.20
N ASN A 182 11.12 13.75 5.93
CA ASN A 182 9.86 13.28 5.38
C ASN A 182 10.04 12.12 4.39
N ILE A 183 9.56 10.94 4.78
CA ILE A 183 9.58 9.71 3.95
C ILE A 183 8.76 9.84 2.65
N HIS A 184 7.89 10.85 2.56
CA HIS A 184 7.07 11.11 1.37
C HIS A 184 7.68 12.15 0.41
N GLN A 185 8.80 12.79 0.78
CA GLN A 185 9.51 13.75 -0.06
C GLN A 185 10.79 13.10 -0.63
N LEU A 186 11.08 13.37 -1.89
CA LEU A 186 12.25 12.89 -2.61
C LEU A 186 13.20 14.05 -2.86
N GLU A 187 14.48 13.85 -2.57
CA GLU A 187 15.56 14.79 -2.83
C GLU A 187 16.61 14.11 -3.72
N GLY A 188 17.06 14.82 -4.77
CA GLY A 188 18.05 14.30 -5.71
C GLY A 188 18.17 15.11 -7.00
N HIS A 189 19.30 14.96 -7.68
CA HIS A 189 19.66 15.71 -8.89
C HIS A 189 19.32 14.90 -10.15
N VAL A 190 18.30 15.32 -10.90
CA VAL A 190 17.91 14.66 -12.16
C VAL A 190 18.47 15.43 -13.35
N LYS A 191 19.31 14.79 -14.16
CA LYS A 191 19.74 15.35 -15.46
C LYS A 191 18.55 15.33 -16.44
N GLU A 192 18.40 16.38 -17.26
CA GLU A 192 17.22 16.57 -18.13
C GLU A 192 16.97 15.43 -19.15
N SER A 193 17.96 14.57 -19.42
CA SER A 193 17.88 13.46 -20.38
C SER A 193 17.64 12.07 -19.77
N THR A 194 17.53 11.95 -18.44
CA THR A 194 17.40 10.64 -17.76
C THR A 194 15.94 10.25 -17.52
N THR A 195 15.54 9.05 -17.99
CA THR A 195 14.22 8.50 -17.66
C THR A 195 14.23 7.87 -16.28
N VAL A 196 13.41 8.42 -15.38
CA VAL A 196 13.33 8.01 -13.98
C VAL A 196 12.04 7.23 -13.71
N SER A 197 12.12 6.17 -12.93
CA SER A 197 10.97 5.44 -12.37
C SER A 197 10.92 5.66 -10.87
N ILE A 198 9.82 6.24 -10.41
CA ILE A 198 9.54 6.39 -8.97
C ILE A 198 8.83 5.12 -8.49
N ARG A 199 9.37 4.49 -7.44
CA ARG A 199 8.86 3.26 -6.83
C ARG A 199 8.55 3.52 -5.36
N THR A 200 7.37 3.12 -4.91
CA THR A 200 6.88 3.27 -3.52
C THR A 200 6.50 1.92 -2.91
N ASP A 201 6.68 0.86 -3.67
CA ASP A 201 6.32 -0.52 -3.39
C ASP A 201 7.54 -1.36 -2.98
N LEU A 202 8.72 -0.75 -2.88
CA LEU A 202 9.99 -1.42 -2.59
C LEU A 202 10.38 -1.27 -1.12
N MET A 203 10.64 -2.39 -0.46
CA MET A 203 11.18 -2.46 0.90
C MET A 203 12.65 -2.85 0.86
N PHE A 204 13.49 -2.16 1.63
CA PHE A 204 14.91 -2.51 1.75
C PHE A 204 15.05 -3.84 2.50
N SER A 205 15.82 -4.78 1.93
CA SER A 205 15.96 -6.11 2.51
C SER A 205 16.94 -6.20 3.68
N GLY A 206 17.70 -5.14 3.99
CA GLY A 206 18.79 -5.18 4.97
C GLY A 206 20.12 -5.73 4.41
N ILE A 207 20.18 -6.02 3.10
CA ILE A 207 21.33 -6.63 2.43
C ILE A 207 21.92 -5.64 1.41
N ALA A 208 23.23 -5.41 1.50
CA ALA A 208 23.95 -4.56 0.55
C ALA A 208 25.24 -5.25 0.07
N ILE A 209 25.55 -5.12 -1.22
CA ILE A 209 26.84 -5.53 -1.79
C ILE A 209 27.70 -4.28 -1.87
N CYS A 210 28.78 -4.27 -1.10
CA CYS A 210 29.65 -3.12 -0.90
C CYS A 210 31.02 -3.35 -1.55
N SER A 211 31.54 -2.30 -2.16
CA SER A 211 32.95 -2.25 -2.57
C SER A 211 33.85 -1.78 -1.43
N GLU A 212 35.15 -1.93 -1.63
CA GLU A 212 36.19 -1.35 -0.76
C GLU A 212 36.08 0.18 -0.61
N ASN A 213 35.47 0.89 -1.58
CA ASN A 213 35.24 2.33 -1.47
C ASN A 213 34.29 2.67 -0.31
N ILE A 214 33.35 1.77 0.02
CA ILE A 214 32.41 1.99 1.13
C ILE A 214 33.12 1.88 2.47
N SER A 215 34.02 0.91 2.63
CA SER A 215 34.85 0.82 3.85
C SER A 215 35.79 2.02 3.99
N ASN A 216 36.32 2.55 2.88
CA ASN A 216 37.11 3.79 2.91
C ASN A 216 36.25 5.00 3.28
N ALA A 217 35.03 5.11 2.76
CA ALA A 217 34.11 6.18 3.10
C ALA A 217 33.79 6.22 4.61
N PHE A 218 33.52 5.07 5.24
CA PHE A 218 33.32 4.99 6.69
C PHE A 218 34.57 5.35 7.51
N LYS A 219 35.76 5.09 6.95
CA LYS A 219 37.04 5.41 7.59
C LYS A 219 37.35 6.91 7.53
N ASP A 220 37.11 7.53 6.38
CA ASP A 220 37.45 8.94 6.14
C ASP A 220 36.42 9.89 6.78
N ASN A 221 35.14 9.48 6.84
CA ASN A 221 34.05 10.23 7.45
C ASN A 221 33.59 9.57 8.76
N PHE A 222 34.02 10.11 9.90
CA PHE A 222 33.74 9.55 11.23
C PHE A 222 32.26 9.71 11.66
N ASP A 223 31.60 10.74 11.15
CA ASP A 223 30.19 11.09 11.33
C ASP A 223 29.22 10.09 10.70
N PHE A 224 29.70 9.20 9.83
CA PHE A 224 28.89 8.12 9.29
C PHE A 224 28.62 7.03 10.34
N GLU A 225 27.36 6.96 10.79
CA GLU A 225 26.88 5.94 11.72
C GLU A 225 26.20 4.77 11.00
N THR A 226 25.42 5.04 9.96
CA THR A 226 24.60 4.06 9.24
C THR A 226 24.86 4.04 7.74
N LEU A 227 24.42 2.98 7.06
CA LEU A 227 24.48 2.90 5.60
C LEU A 227 23.68 4.02 4.91
N ASN A 228 22.62 4.52 5.55
CA ASN A 228 21.81 5.61 5.01
C ASN A 228 22.58 6.94 4.97
N ASP A 229 23.50 7.17 5.90
CA ASP A 229 24.34 8.38 5.93
C ASP A 229 25.28 8.40 4.73
N VAL A 230 25.90 7.26 4.42
CA VAL A 230 26.73 7.08 3.23
C VAL A 230 25.92 7.30 1.96
N ILE A 231 24.72 6.74 1.87
CA ILE A 231 23.84 6.90 0.70
C ILE A 231 23.52 8.38 0.48
N ARG A 232 23.16 9.11 1.55
CA ARG A 232 22.84 10.55 1.48
C ARG A 232 24.03 11.40 1.05
N GLU A 233 25.18 11.24 1.70
CA GLU A 233 26.35 12.02 1.32
C GLU A 233 26.80 11.76 -0.12
N PHE A 234 26.65 10.52 -0.60
CA PHE A 234 26.98 10.20 -2.00
C PHE A 234 26.06 10.92 -2.99
N PHE A 235 24.81 11.25 -2.59
CA PHE A 235 23.92 12.11 -3.38
C PHE A 235 24.28 13.60 -3.30
N ASP A 236 24.64 14.08 -2.12
CA ASP A 236 24.97 15.50 -1.92
C ASP A 236 26.33 15.88 -2.53
N LYS A 237 27.29 14.95 -2.51
CA LYS A 237 28.65 15.13 -3.05
C LYS A 237 28.89 14.35 -4.36
N GLU A 238 27.85 14.18 -5.19
CA GLU A 238 27.96 13.49 -6.49
C GLU A 238 29.09 14.08 -7.37
N GLU A 239 29.28 15.41 -7.32
CA GLU A 239 30.30 16.10 -8.13
C GLU A 239 31.75 15.78 -7.70
N ILE A 240 31.96 15.38 -6.44
CA ILE A 240 33.30 15.18 -5.85
C ILE A 240 33.66 13.70 -5.80
N LEU A 241 32.75 12.86 -5.32
CA LEU A 241 33.01 11.42 -5.10
C LEU A 241 32.80 10.60 -6.37
N ASN A 242 31.84 11.00 -7.23
CA ASN A 242 31.47 10.32 -8.47
C ASN A 242 31.33 8.79 -8.29
N LEU A 243 30.63 8.36 -7.22
CA LEU A 243 30.35 6.96 -6.91
C LEU A 243 28.88 6.65 -7.19
N ASN A 244 28.63 5.52 -7.86
CA ASN A 244 27.27 5.13 -8.24
C ASN A 244 26.68 4.10 -7.28
N ILE A 245 25.41 4.30 -6.94
CA ILE A 245 24.59 3.40 -6.13
C ILE A 245 23.55 2.74 -7.04
N HIS A 246 23.48 1.41 -7.02
CA HIS A 246 22.49 0.64 -7.77
C HIS A 246 21.48 -0.03 -6.84
N VAL A 247 20.28 -0.29 -7.37
CA VAL A 247 19.22 -1.02 -6.68
C VAL A 247 18.84 -2.25 -7.50
N ASP A 248 18.93 -3.43 -6.89
CA ASP A 248 18.46 -4.68 -7.46
C ASP A 248 17.21 -5.15 -6.72
N VAL A 249 16.13 -5.31 -7.48
CA VAL A 249 14.85 -5.83 -6.96
C VAL A 249 14.81 -7.34 -7.17
N LEU A 250 14.56 -8.09 -6.09
CA LEU A 250 14.41 -9.54 -6.16
C LEU A 250 13.12 -9.93 -6.92
N PRO A 251 13.13 -11.05 -7.67
CA PRO A 251 11.95 -11.54 -8.37
C PRO A 251 10.86 -12.03 -7.39
N GLU A 252 9.60 -12.07 -7.83
CA GLU A 252 8.45 -12.52 -7.01
C GLU A 252 8.61 -13.92 -6.36
N ASP A 253 9.46 -14.77 -6.93
CA ASP A 253 9.73 -16.12 -6.42
C ASP A 253 10.74 -16.14 -5.24
N GLU A 254 11.48 -15.04 -5.05
CA GLU A 254 12.49 -14.88 -4.01
C GLU A 254 12.02 -13.84 -2.98
N SER A 255 12.20 -14.16 -1.70
CA SER A 255 11.75 -13.34 -0.58
C SER A 255 12.95 -12.92 0.26
N ALA A 256 12.93 -11.67 0.73
CA ALA A 256 13.85 -11.16 1.73
C ALA A 256 13.08 -10.20 2.65
N TYR A 257 13.40 -10.24 3.94
CA TYR A 257 12.77 -9.38 4.93
C TYR A 257 13.73 -9.12 6.09
N SER A 258 13.73 -7.88 6.59
CA SER A 258 14.53 -7.48 7.75
C SER A 258 13.59 -6.91 8.82
N ALA A 259 13.69 -7.41 10.04
CA ALA A 259 12.88 -6.94 11.16
C ALA A 259 13.62 -5.85 11.94
N THR A 260 13.04 -4.65 11.99
CA THR A 260 13.56 -3.49 12.71
C THR A 260 12.70 -3.07 13.89
N ASP A 261 11.53 -3.67 14.14
CA ASP A 261 10.57 -3.22 15.16
C ASP A 261 9.69 -4.39 15.61
N TYR A 262 8.94 -4.28 16.70
CA TYR A 262 8.01 -5.34 17.13
C TYR A 262 7.02 -5.75 16.04
N ALA A 263 6.48 -4.77 15.29
CA ALA A 263 5.58 -5.04 14.17
C ALA A 263 6.23 -5.91 13.09
N THR A 264 7.41 -5.49 12.63
CA THR A 264 8.17 -6.20 11.60
C THR A 264 8.72 -7.53 12.11
N LEU A 265 9.05 -7.66 13.40
CA LEU A 265 9.45 -8.92 14.02
C LEU A 265 8.28 -9.91 14.04
N MET A 266 7.08 -9.46 14.39
CA MET A 266 5.88 -10.29 14.35
C MET A 266 5.59 -10.77 12.93
N ASN A 267 5.73 -9.88 11.94
CA ASN A 267 5.57 -10.23 10.52
C ASN A 267 6.65 -11.23 10.08
N LEU A 268 7.92 -11.00 10.42
CA LEU A 268 9.03 -11.89 10.10
C LEU A 268 8.80 -13.28 10.72
N SER A 269 8.38 -13.33 11.98
CA SER A 269 8.04 -14.56 12.70
C SER A 269 6.95 -15.35 11.96
N GLN A 270 5.88 -14.67 11.58
CA GLN A 270 4.81 -15.29 10.80
C GLN A 270 5.30 -15.77 9.43
N MET A 271 6.09 -14.96 8.72
CA MET A 271 6.65 -15.34 7.41
C MET A 271 7.57 -16.56 7.50
N VAL A 272 8.37 -16.69 8.56
CA VAL A 272 9.21 -17.86 8.83
C VAL A 272 8.34 -19.09 9.12
N MET A 273 7.32 -18.97 9.98
CA MET A 273 6.40 -20.07 10.28
C MET A 273 5.61 -20.53 9.04
N ASP A 274 5.21 -19.60 8.19
CA ASP A 274 4.51 -19.85 6.93
C ASP A 274 5.44 -20.29 5.79
N ARG A 275 6.75 -20.44 6.07
CA ARG A 275 7.78 -20.96 5.17
C ARG A 275 7.99 -20.12 3.91
N TRP A 276 7.77 -18.81 4.00
CA TRP A 276 8.07 -17.86 2.90
C TRP A 276 9.54 -17.89 2.47
N PHE A 277 10.43 -18.26 3.39
CA PHE A 277 11.87 -18.33 3.16
C PHE A 277 12.38 -19.75 2.87
N TYR A 278 11.52 -20.72 2.51
CA TYR A 278 11.96 -22.07 2.17
C TYR A 278 13.09 -22.02 1.12
N PRO A 279 14.22 -22.73 1.30
CA PRO A 279 14.48 -23.80 2.26
C PRO A 279 15.10 -23.39 3.62
N ILE A 280 15.09 -22.10 3.98
CA ILE A 280 15.51 -21.59 5.31
C ILE A 280 14.29 -21.56 6.21
N VAL A 281 14.23 -22.52 7.12
CA VAL A 281 13.08 -22.85 7.96
C VAL A 281 13.56 -23.31 9.33
N PRO A 282 12.74 -23.20 10.40
CA PRO A 282 13.18 -23.52 11.77
C PRO A 282 13.81 -24.92 11.91
N GLU A 283 13.21 -25.93 11.27
CA GLU A 283 13.67 -27.34 11.25
C GLU A 283 15.10 -27.56 10.70
N LYS A 284 15.66 -26.59 9.97
CA LYS A 284 17.00 -26.69 9.35
C LYS A 284 17.95 -25.58 9.79
N ALA A 285 17.43 -24.55 10.45
CA ALA A 285 18.18 -23.34 10.75
C ALA A 285 19.23 -23.59 11.84
N SER A 286 18.95 -24.45 12.82
CA SER A 286 19.87 -24.76 13.90
C SER A 286 20.66 -26.05 13.64
N LEU A 287 21.94 -26.08 14.03
CA LEU A 287 22.79 -27.28 13.99
C LEU A 287 22.59 -28.18 15.21
N ASP A 288 22.18 -27.60 16.34
CA ASP A 288 22.14 -28.26 17.66
C ASP A 288 20.71 -28.50 18.18
N GLN A 289 19.70 -27.88 17.55
CA GLN A 289 18.31 -28.01 17.96
C GLN A 289 17.57 -28.91 16.99
N PHE A 290 16.88 -29.92 17.52
CA PHE A 290 15.98 -30.77 16.76
C PHE A 290 14.57 -30.19 16.81
N ILE A 291 14.14 -29.60 15.69
CA ILE A 291 12.77 -29.06 15.55
C ILE A 291 12.02 -29.88 14.52
N THR A 292 10.86 -30.42 14.91
CA THR A 292 9.98 -31.18 14.03
C THR A 292 8.84 -30.31 13.50
N TYR A 293 8.46 -30.55 12.24
CA TYR A 293 7.37 -29.86 11.56
C TYR A 293 6.12 -30.73 11.50
N HIS A 294 4.98 -30.14 11.85
CA HIS A 294 3.66 -30.75 11.80
C HIS A 294 2.69 -29.94 10.91
N PRO A 295 1.64 -30.59 10.36
CA PRO A 295 0.61 -29.91 9.57
C PRO A 295 -0.02 -28.73 10.34
N GLY A 296 -0.40 -27.67 9.62
CA GLY A 296 -0.85 -26.43 10.25
C GLY A 296 0.28 -25.49 10.67
N ASN A 297 1.50 -25.69 10.14
CA ASN A 297 2.69 -24.90 10.45
C ASN A 297 3.01 -24.91 11.96
N VAL A 298 2.95 -26.10 12.55
CA VAL A 298 3.29 -26.31 13.96
C VAL A 298 4.72 -26.83 14.08
N TYR A 299 5.53 -26.16 14.89
CA TYR A 299 6.95 -26.47 15.12
C TYR A 299 7.16 -26.89 16.57
N LEU A 300 7.79 -28.04 16.78
CA LEU A 300 8.07 -28.58 18.12
C LEU A 300 9.57 -28.79 18.31
N GLU A 301 10.16 -28.15 19.32
CA GLU A 301 11.54 -28.40 19.70
C GLU A 301 11.65 -29.62 20.64
N GLU A 302 12.32 -30.67 20.19
CA GLU A 302 12.48 -31.92 20.93
C GLU A 302 13.65 -31.86 21.94
N CYS A 303 13.57 -32.70 22.98
CA CYS A 303 14.64 -32.88 23.96
C CYS A 303 15.47 -34.13 23.63
N ASP A 304 16.81 -34.03 23.74
CA ASP A 304 17.75 -35.11 23.38
C ASP A 304 17.49 -36.44 24.12
N GLU A 305 16.93 -36.41 25.33
CA GLU A 305 16.63 -37.61 26.13
C GLU A 305 15.50 -38.50 25.56
N ASN A 306 14.71 -37.98 24.61
CA ASN A 306 13.61 -38.72 23.97
C ASN A 306 13.96 -39.25 22.57
N CYS A 307 15.16 -38.99 22.05
CA CYS A 307 15.61 -39.54 20.78
C CYS A 307 15.75 -41.07 20.87
N GLY A 308 14.72 -41.81 20.43
CA GLY A 308 14.72 -43.28 20.33
C GLY A 308 13.61 -44.00 21.10
N ARG A 309 12.76 -43.30 21.87
CA ARG A 309 11.52 -43.86 22.41
C ARG A 309 10.33 -43.22 21.70
N SER A 310 9.51 -44.04 21.05
CA SER A 310 8.22 -43.64 20.51
C SER A 310 7.36 -43.02 21.62
N MET A 311 7.27 -41.69 21.64
CA MET A 311 6.13 -40.83 21.97
C MET A 311 6.67 -39.47 22.48
N PRO A 312 6.40 -38.34 21.81
CA PRO A 312 6.71 -37.03 22.35
C PRO A 312 5.86 -36.79 23.61
N THR A 313 6.50 -36.45 24.72
CA THR A 313 5.84 -35.97 25.96
C THR A 313 5.14 -34.62 25.77
N GLN A 314 5.45 -33.90 24.69
CA GLN A 314 4.69 -32.75 24.21
C GLN A 314 3.48 -33.25 23.40
N LYS A 315 2.37 -33.49 24.07
CA LYS A 315 1.12 -33.82 23.39
C LYS A 315 0.67 -32.62 22.56
N TYR A 316 0.77 -32.75 21.24
CA TYR A 316 -0.16 -32.11 20.31
C TYR A 316 -1.56 -32.32 20.88
N SER A 317 -2.26 -31.25 21.30
CA SER A 317 -3.58 -31.37 21.92
C SER A 317 -4.62 -31.45 20.80
N PRO A 318 -5.14 -32.63 20.42
CA PRO A 318 -6.08 -32.74 19.28
C PRO A 318 -7.41 -32.02 19.54
N LYS A 319 -7.65 -31.57 20.78
CA LYS A 319 -8.85 -30.82 21.18
C LYS A 319 -8.69 -29.30 21.05
N SER A 320 -7.54 -28.83 20.57
CA SER A 320 -7.21 -27.40 20.45
C SER A 320 -7.03 -27.00 18.99
N TYR A 321 -7.41 -25.77 18.64
CA TYR A 321 -7.16 -25.19 17.32
C TYR A 321 -5.76 -24.57 17.30
N GLN A 322 -4.94 -24.95 16.32
CA GLN A 322 -3.54 -24.54 16.21
C GLN A 322 -3.20 -24.24 14.76
N LEU A 323 -2.75 -23.02 14.48
CA LEU A 323 -2.31 -22.59 13.15
C LEU A 323 -1.10 -21.66 13.27
N GLY A 324 0.06 -22.06 12.75
CA GLY A 324 1.30 -21.29 12.85
C GLY A 324 1.76 -21.17 14.31
N VAL A 325 2.15 -22.30 14.92
CA VAL A 325 2.51 -22.31 16.35
C VAL A 325 3.90 -22.90 16.54
N ALA A 326 4.76 -22.26 17.33
CA ALA A 326 6.09 -22.80 17.66
C ALA A 326 6.20 -23.04 19.17
N TYR A 327 6.59 -24.26 19.57
CA TYR A 327 6.80 -24.63 20.97
C TYR A 327 8.27 -24.92 21.25
N GLY A 328 8.79 -24.31 22.31
CA GLY A 328 10.13 -24.59 22.84
C GLY A 328 10.16 -25.88 23.65
N LYS A 329 11.31 -26.20 24.23
CA LYS A 329 11.51 -27.42 25.02
C LYS A 329 10.61 -27.42 26.26
N ARG A 330 10.08 -28.61 26.63
CA ARG A 330 9.36 -28.87 27.90
C ARG A 330 8.11 -28.01 28.18
N CYS A 331 7.48 -27.43 27.15
CA CYS A 331 6.23 -26.70 27.35
C CYS A 331 5.07 -27.63 27.76
N LYS A 332 4.25 -27.17 28.70
CA LYS A 332 3.00 -27.84 29.14
C LYS A 332 1.82 -27.08 28.56
N VAL A 333 0.96 -27.81 27.84
CA VAL A 333 -0.13 -27.22 27.06
C VAL A 333 -1.46 -27.85 27.50
N GLY A 334 -2.42 -27.01 27.87
CA GLY A 334 -3.78 -27.39 28.27
C GLY A 334 -4.68 -27.85 27.12
N GLU A 335 -5.96 -28.06 27.44
CA GLU A 335 -7.01 -28.42 26.48
C GLU A 335 -7.86 -27.19 26.07
N HIS A 336 -8.56 -27.30 24.93
CA HIS A 336 -9.47 -26.27 24.41
C HIS A 336 -8.82 -24.92 24.14
N LEU A 337 -7.61 -24.93 23.58
CA LEU A 337 -6.88 -23.71 23.23
C LEU A 337 -7.21 -23.27 21.80
N ASP A 338 -7.20 -21.97 21.56
CA ASP A 338 -7.26 -21.34 20.24
C ASP A 338 -5.96 -20.56 20.00
N LEU A 339 -5.03 -21.15 19.25
CA LEU A 339 -3.68 -20.64 19.05
C LEU A 339 -3.45 -20.33 17.57
N VAL A 340 -3.21 -19.05 17.25
CA VAL A 340 -2.97 -18.60 15.88
C VAL A 340 -1.75 -17.69 15.83
N CYS A 341 -0.73 -18.05 15.05
CA CYS A 341 0.53 -17.30 14.95
C CYS A 341 1.17 -17.06 16.33
N ALA A 342 1.23 -18.10 17.17
CA ALA A 342 1.69 -18.00 18.56
C ALA A 342 3.03 -18.72 18.76
N ILE A 343 4.00 -18.04 19.37
CA ILE A 343 5.33 -18.59 19.63
C ILE A 343 5.51 -18.70 21.14
N PHE A 344 5.93 -19.86 21.60
CA PHE A 344 6.21 -20.16 23.00
C PHE A 344 7.65 -20.61 23.15
N GLY A 345 8.41 -19.88 23.99
CA GLY A 345 9.74 -20.26 24.43
C GLY A 345 9.75 -21.54 25.27
N SER A 346 10.92 -21.90 25.79
CA SER A 346 11.07 -23.14 26.57
C SER A 346 10.43 -23.05 27.95
N ASP A 347 10.01 -24.18 28.52
CA ASP A 347 9.45 -24.32 29.88
C ASP A 347 8.16 -23.52 30.14
N CYS A 348 7.41 -23.16 29.09
CA CYS A 348 6.15 -22.43 29.24
C CYS A 348 5.00 -23.34 29.68
N VAL A 349 4.10 -22.79 30.49
CA VAL A 349 2.86 -23.47 30.93
C VAL A 349 1.66 -22.67 30.44
N ILE A 350 0.85 -23.28 29.59
CA ILE A 350 -0.38 -22.71 29.04
C ILE A 350 -1.55 -23.52 29.59
N GLU A 351 -2.37 -22.91 30.43
CA GLU A 351 -3.54 -23.56 31.03
C GLU A 351 -4.76 -23.57 30.08
N ASP A 352 -5.82 -24.29 30.46
CA ASP A 352 -6.97 -24.57 29.60
C ASP A 352 -7.78 -23.33 29.18
N GLY A 353 -8.41 -23.42 27.99
CA GLY A 353 -9.41 -22.44 27.52
C GLY A 353 -8.86 -21.09 27.05
N CYS A 354 -7.56 -20.97 26.76
CA CYS A 354 -6.95 -19.72 26.33
C CYS A 354 -7.07 -19.48 24.81
N SER A 355 -7.22 -18.21 24.42
CA SER A 355 -7.18 -17.73 23.04
C SER A 355 -5.99 -16.79 22.85
N LEU A 356 -5.01 -17.19 22.03
CA LEU A 356 -3.75 -16.48 21.83
C LEU A 356 -3.54 -16.25 20.33
N HIS A 357 -3.65 -15.00 19.89
CA HIS A 357 -3.50 -14.62 18.48
C HIS A 357 -2.31 -13.67 18.30
N ARG A 358 -1.37 -14.01 17.40
CA ARG A 358 -0.17 -13.22 17.10
C ARG A 358 0.61 -12.84 18.37
N CYS A 359 0.96 -13.85 19.17
CA CYS A 359 1.63 -13.66 20.45
C CYS A 359 3.06 -14.22 20.39
N ILE A 360 4.04 -13.46 20.87
CA ILE A 360 5.41 -13.96 21.12
C ILE A 360 5.57 -14.08 22.62
N VAL A 361 5.81 -15.29 23.11
CA VAL A 361 5.97 -15.61 24.53
C VAL A 361 7.37 -16.16 24.77
N GLY A 362 8.13 -15.51 25.65
CA GLY A 362 9.45 -15.91 26.08
C GLY A 362 9.43 -17.20 26.89
N SER A 363 10.59 -17.58 27.43
CA SER A 363 10.77 -18.82 28.18
C SER A 363 10.31 -18.70 29.65
N ASN A 364 9.94 -19.83 30.25
CA ASN A 364 9.50 -19.97 31.63
C ASN A 364 8.31 -19.07 31.99
N CYS A 365 7.37 -18.90 31.05
CA CYS A 365 6.16 -18.12 31.25
C CYS A 365 4.98 -19.01 31.66
N LYS A 366 4.10 -18.51 32.52
CA LYS A 366 2.87 -19.18 32.93
C LYS A 366 1.65 -18.36 32.54
N ILE A 367 0.82 -18.91 31.67
CA ILE A 367 -0.45 -18.32 31.23
C ILE A 367 -1.59 -19.06 31.93
N GLY A 368 -2.36 -18.33 32.75
CA GLY A 368 -3.52 -18.82 33.48
C GLY A 368 -4.69 -19.26 32.60
N LYS A 369 -5.75 -19.80 33.21
CA LYS A 369 -6.93 -20.34 32.51
C LYS A 369 -7.77 -19.24 31.89
N ASN A 370 -8.40 -19.52 30.74
CA ASN A 370 -9.34 -18.61 30.06
C ASN A 370 -8.77 -17.21 29.75
N CYS A 371 -7.47 -17.12 29.44
CA CYS A 371 -6.83 -15.88 29.03
C CYS A 371 -7.09 -15.58 27.55
N ILE A 372 -7.25 -14.30 27.20
CA ILE A 372 -7.38 -13.84 25.81
C ILE A 372 -6.29 -12.81 25.56
N LEU A 373 -5.30 -13.15 24.71
CA LEU A 373 -4.18 -12.28 24.37
C LEU A 373 -4.10 -12.10 22.86
N GLU A 374 -3.99 -10.86 22.40
CA GLU A 374 -3.92 -10.53 20.98
C GLU A 374 -2.80 -9.53 20.70
N GLU A 375 -1.92 -9.84 19.75
CA GLU A 375 -0.87 -8.93 19.25
C GLU A 375 0.03 -8.38 20.37
N ILE A 376 0.59 -9.30 21.18
CA ILE A 376 1.39 -9.00 22.36
C ILE A 376 2.75 -9.68 22.32
N CYS A 377 3.77 -9.00 22.85
CA CYS A 377 5.09 -9.56 23.10
C CYS A 377 5.32 -9.70 24.61
N ILE A 378 5.58 -10.91 25.07
CA ILE A 378 5.83 -11.27 26.46
C ILE A 378 7.21 -11.89 26.50
N GLY A 379 8.16 -11.35 27.25
CA GLY A 379 9.46 -12.03 27.40
C GLY A 379 9.51 -12.93 28.62
N ASN A 380 10.72 -13.25 29.09
CA ASN A 380 10.93 -14.42 29.95
C ASN A 380 10.44 -14.23 31.39
N ASN A 381 10.10 -15.34 32.05
CA ASN A 381 9.70 -15.42 33.46
C ASN A 381 8.43 -14.63 33.82
N VAL A 382 7.48 -14.50 32.88
CA VAL A 382 6.23 -13.76 33.09
C VAL A 382 5.11 -14.67 33.58
N GLN A 383 4.30 -14.17 34.52
CA GLN A 383 3.10 -14.87 35.00
C GLN A 383 1.84 -14.05 34.70
N ILE A 384 0.91 -14.64 33.96
CA ILE A 384 -0.39 -14.06 33.62
C ILE A 384 -1.48 -14.80 34.40
N PRO A 385 -2.30 -14.09 35.21
CA PRO A 385 -3.33 -14.73 36.03
C PRO A 385 -4.55 -15.13 35.20
N ASP A 386 -5.34 -16.05 35.74
CA ASP A 386 -6.57 -16.58 35.12
C ASP A 386 -7.57 -15.49 34.74
N GLY A 387 -8.23 -15.66 33.59
CA GLY A 387 -9.29 -14.78 33.09
C GLY A 387 -8.79 -13.42 32.56
N THR A 388 -7.47 -13.24 32.44
CA THR A 388 -6.86 -11.99 31.96
C THR A 388 -7.13 -11.78 30.47
N LYS A 389 -7.57 -10.57 30.10
CA LYS A 389 -7.86 -10.18 28.72
C LYS A 389 -7.00 -8.99 28.33
N ILE A 390 -6.06 -9.22 27.41
CA ILE A 390 -5.21 -8.19 26.83
C ILE A 390 -5.47 -8.16 25.33
N THR A 391 -6.54 -7.46 24.96
CA THR A 391 -6.94 -7.20 23.57
C THR A 391 -6.50 -5.81 23.11
N SER A 392 -5.82 -5.06 23.98
CA SER A 392 -5.09 -3.85 23.64
C SER A 392 -3.96 -4.25 22.70
N ARG A 393 -4.21 -4.11 21.40
CA ARG A 393 -3.21 -4.38 20.36
C ARG A 393 -1.92 -3.64 20.71
N HIS A 394 -0.80 -4.32 20.44
CA HIS A 394 0.54 -3.78 20.53
C HIS A 394 1.05 -3.50 21.96
N ALA A 395 0.76 -4.40 22.90
CA ALA A 395 1.31 -4.34 24.24
C ALA A 395 2.62 -5.16 24.36
N VAL A 396 3.50 -4.73 25.26
CA VAL A 396 4.76 -5.42 25.56
C VAL A 396 4.88 -5.66 27.08
N ILE A 397 5.01 -6.91 27.53
CA ILE A 397 5.06 -7.26 28.97
C ILE A 397 6.45 -7.73 29.38
N GLY A 398 7.18 -6.86 30.08
CA GLY A 398 8.55 -6.90 30.65
C GLY A 398 9.02 -8.22 31.26
N HIS A 399 10.34 -8.45 31.31
CA HIS A 399 10.93 -9.66 31.90
C HIS A 399 10.57 -9.75 33.38
N GLY A 400 10.20 -10.93 33.87
CA GLY A 400 9.91 -11.15 35.29
C GLY A 400 8.63 -10.46 35.81
N VAL A 401 7.80 -9.89 34.93
CA VAL A 401 6.54 -9.24 35.33
C VAL A 401 5.55 -10.30 35.81
N SER A 402 5.02 -10.10 37.02
CA SER A 402 3.81 -10.78 37.47
C SER A 402 2.63 -9.88 37.16
N TYR A 403 1.87 -10.20 36.12
CA TYR A 403 0.78 -9.34 35.65
C TYR A 403 -0.31 -9.25 36.73
N PRO A 404 -0.68 -8.05 37.21
CA PRO A 404 -1.69 -7.91 38.26
C PRO A 404 -3.09 -8.35 37.79
N SER A 405 -3.80 -9.08 38.65
CA SER A 405 -5.18 -9.52 38.36
C SER A 405 -6.13 -8.33 38.24
N GLY A 406 -6.76 -8.16 37.08
CA GLY A 406 -7.75 -7.10 36.83
C GLY A 406 -7.16 -5.76 36.35
N LEU A 407 -5.86 -5.70 36.03
CA LEU A 407 -5.25 -4.53 35.41
C LEU A 407 -5.73 -4.37 33.96
N GLU A 408 -6.25 -3.20 33.61
CA GLU A 408 -6.57 -2.82 32.23
C GLU A 408 -5.29 -2.38 31.50
N CYS A 409 -4.85 -3.16 30.53
CA CYS A 409 -3.68 -2.83 29.72
C CYS A 409 -4.02 -1.74 28.68
N PRO A 410 -3.37 -0.57 28.67
CA PRO A 410 -3.56 0.42 27.62
C PRO A 410 -2.97 -0.05 26.27
N ARG A 411 -3.40 0.56 25.16
CA ARG A 411 -2.81 0.30 23.82
C ARG A 411 -1.40 0.89 23.73
N ASN A 412 -0.54 0.28 22.90
CA ASN A 412 0.82 0.75 22.63
C ASN A 412 1.63 1.04 23.91
N CYS A 413 1.58 0.14 24.88
CA CYS A 413 2.27 0.31 26.16
C CYS A 413 3.29 -0.78 26.41
N MET A 414 4.26 -0.46 27.26
CA MET A 414 5.16 -1.44 27.84
C MET A 414 4.95 -1.53 29.35
N ILE A 415 4.74 -2.75 29.86
CA ILE A 415 4.59 -3.03 31.29
C ILE A 415 5.91 -3.58 31.80
N SER A 416 6.50 -2.99 32.83
CA SER A 416 7.82 -3.36 33.35
C SER A 416 7.83 -3.37 34.88
N THR A 417 8.76 -4.11 35.48
CA THR A 417 9.02 -4.08 36.93
C THR A 417 9.90 -2.90 37.34
N ALA A 418 10.53 -2.21 36.39
CA ALA A 418 11.42 -1.08 36.63
C ALA A 418 10.94 0.17 35.87
N GLN A 419 11.52 1.32 36.19
CA GLN A 419 11.42 2.54 35.38
C GLN A 419 12.34 2.44 34.15
N PRO A 420 12.10 3.24 33.10
CA PRO A 420 13.02 3.35 31.97
C PRO A 420 14.45 3.67 32.42
N PRO A 421 15.49 3.24 31.68
CA PRO A 421 16.86 3.67 31.90
C PRO A 421 16.97 5.20 31.89
N GLU A 422 17.91 5.79 32.65
CA GLU A 422 18.08 7.25 32.75
C GLU A 422 18.19 7.94 31.38
N ASP A 423 18.91 7.31 30.43
CA ASP A 423 19.08 7.80 29.07
C ASP A 423 17.76 7.93 28.27
N ASP A 424 16.73 7.21 28.69
CA ASP A 424 15.44 7.06 28.00
C ASP A 424 14.25 7.67 28.76
N MET A 425 14.47 8.20 29.98
CA MET A 425 13.41 8.69 30.86
C MET A 425 12.59 9.85 30.26
N ASP A 426 13.21 10.66 29.41
CA ASP A 426 12.57 11.80 28.75
C ASP A 426 11.62 11.37 27.63
N ASP A 427 11.76 10.15 27.10
CA ASP A 427 10.92 9.65 26.01
C ASP A 427 9.58 9.07 26.51
N PHE A 428 9.52 8.61 27.77
CA PHE A 428 8.38 7.88 28.30
C PHE A 428 7.57 8.66 29.34
N ARG A 429 6.25 8.51 29.29
CA ARG A 429 5.31 8.75 30.39
C ARG A 429 5.19 7.47 31.17
N VAL A 430 5.63 7.49 32.42
CA VAL A 430 5.59 6.34 33.31
C VAL A 430 4.47 6.52 34.32
N ARG A 431 3.63 5.51 34.46
CA ARG A 431 2.61 5.42 35.53
C ARG A 431 2.85 4.15 36.32
N GLU A 432 2.79 4.23 37.64
CA GLU A 432 2.84 3.06 38.51
C GLU A 432 1.42 2.67 38.88
N GLU A 433 1.01 1.45 38.54
CA GLU A 433 -0.28 0.89 38.91
C GLU A 433 -0.09 -0.53 39.45
N GLN A 434 -0.65 -0.79 40.63
CA GLN A 434 -0.65 -2.13 41.24
C GLN A 434 0.74 -2.80 41.34
N GLY A 435 1.81 -2.00 41.54
CA GLY A 435 3.19 -2.49 41.70
C GLY A 435 3.93 -2.81 40.40
N VAL A 436 3.40 -2.40 39.24
CA VAL A 436 4.09 -2.44 37.95
C VAL A 436 4.15 -1.04 37.32
N PHE A 437 5.17 -0.79 36.52
CA PHE A 437 5.33 0.45 35.76
C PHE A 437 4.80 0.28 34.34
N ILE A 438 3.92 1.18 33.92
CA ILE A 438 3.37 1.24 32.56
C ILE A 438 4.02 2.42 31.85
N TRP A 439 4.75 2.12 30.78
CA TRP A 439 5.47 3.08 29.96
C TRP A 439 4.71 3.35 28.67
N ASN A 440 4.42 4.61 28.39
CA ASN A 440 3.82 5.08 27.15
C ASN A 440 4.72 6.16 26.54
N MET A 441 4.77 6.28 25.21
CA MET A 441 5.57 7.35 24.56
C MET A 441 5.03 8.75 24.89
N ARG A 442 5.90 9.72 25.19
CA ARG A 442 5.52 11.13 25.46
C ARG A 442 5.02 11.86 24.22
N SER A 443 5.59 11.56 23.07
CA SER A 443 5.31 12.18 21.77
C SER A 443 3.95 11.78 21.18
N GLY A 444 3.33 10.71 21.70
CA GLY A 444 2.13 10.12 21.10
C GLY A 444 2.44 9.14 19.95
N ASP A 445 3.72 8.88 19.68
CA ASP A 445 4.17 7.91 18.68
C ASP A 445 3.90 6.45 19.09
N ASP A 446 3.88 5.56 18.10
CA ASP A 446 3.59 4.14 18.30
C ASP A 446 4.84 3.37 18.78
N LEU A 447 4.82 2.83 20.01
CA LEU A 447 5.90 2.00 20.55
C LEU A 447 6.14 0.71 19.73
N TRP A 448 5.13 0.25 18.99
CA TRP A 448 5.15 -0.99 18.24
C TRP A 448 5.83 -0.90 16.87
N ASN A 449 5.76 0.30 16.27
CA ASN A 449 6.37 0.66 15.02
C ASN A 449 7.44 1.71 15.35
N GLY A 450 8.72 1.34 15.42
CA GLY A 450 9.79 2.27 15.82
C GLY A 450 9.96 3.42 14.84
N THR A 451 9.11 4.42 14.98
CA THR A 451 9.31 5.73 14.39
C THR A 451 10.49 6.39 15.10
N LYS A 452 11.56 6.60 14.32
CA LYS A 452 12.77 7.38 14.60
C LYS A 452 12.78 8.07 15.98
N ARG A 453 13.41 7.45 16.97
CA ARG A 453 13.97 8.21 18.09
C ARG A 453 14.89 9.27 17.50
N ARG A 454 14.54 10.55 17.66
CA ARG A 454 15.50 11.65 17.51
C ARG A 454 16.54 11.47 18.62
N ARG A 455 17.62 10.70 18.39
CA ARG A 455 18.84 10.94 19.15
C ARG A 455 19.21 12.39 18.84
N ARG A 456 19.06 13.29 19.82
CA ARG A 456 19.71 14.60 19.78
C ARG A 456 21.21 14.31 19.71
N THR A 457 21.77 14.38 18.52
CA THR A 457 23.21 14.38 18.31
C THR A 457 23.78 15.55 19.10
N THR A 458 24.52 15.24 20.16
CA THR A 458 25.44 16.19 20.80
C THR A 458 26.65 16.38 19.89
N SER A 459 26.46 17.03 18.75
CA SER A 459 27.52 17.59 17.91
C SER A 459 26.91 18.40 16.77
N GLY A 460 27.14 19.72 16.78
CA GLY A 460 26.86 20.61 15.65
C GLY A 460 25.63 21.48 15.86
N ILE A 461 25.87 22.77 16.02
CA ILE A 461 24.87 23.83 15.96
C ILE A 461 24.29 23.82 14.53
N GLU A 462 23.11 23.24 14.37
CA GLU A 462 22.16 23.66 13.33
C GLU A 462 20.88 24.04 14.06
N SER A 463 20.71 25.36 14.20
CA SER A 463 19.62 26.03 14.88
C SER A 463 18.26 25.60 14.33
N ASP A 464 17.37 25.25 15.25
CA ASP A 464 15.92 25.08 15.11
C ASP A 464 15.23 26.34 14.52
N ALA A 465 15.40 26.60 13.22
CA ALA A 465 14.77 27.75 12.53
C ALA A 465 13.46 27.39 11.81
N GLN A 466 12.89 26.19 11.99
CA GLN A 466 11.66 25.78 11.28
C GLN A 466 10.47 25.41 12.19
N SER A 467 10.56 25.63 13.50
CA SER A 467 9.46 25.30 14.45
C SER A 467 8.70 26.50 15.01
N LEU A 468 8.62 27.63 14.31
CA LEU A 468 7.77 28.77 14.70
C LEU A 468 6.69 29.21 13.69
N ASN A 469 6.55 28.56 12.53
CA ASN A 469 5.51 28.91 11.55
C ASN A 469 4.19 28.13 11.67
N GLN A 470 3.79 27.78 12.88
CA GLN A 470 2.41 27.35 13.16
C GLN A 470 1.90 28.08 14.39
N ASN A 471 1.49 29.34 14.19
CA ASN A 471 0.35 29.99 14.86
C ASN A 471 0.30 31.48 14.46
N VAL A 472 -0.11 31.76 13.22
CA VAL A 472 -0.71 33.06 12.89
C VAL A 472 -2.17 32.79 12.54
N PRO A 473 -3.14 33.28 13.33
CA PRO A 473 -4.56 33.17 12.98
C PRO A 473 -4.82 33.92 11.68
N ALA A 474 -5.51 33.26 10.75
CA ALA A 474 -6.00 33.89 9.53
C ALA A 474 -6.91 35.08 9.87
N GLY A 475 -6.44 36.29 9.58
CA GLY A 475 -7.21 37.50 9.75
C GLY A 475 -6.36 38.76 9.77
N HIS A 476 -5.82 39.17 8.62
CA HIS A 476 -5.77 40.56 8.17
C HIS A 476 -5.18 40.58 6.75
N GLU A 477 -6.06 40.75 5.76
CA GLU A 477 -5.66 41.23 4.44
C GLU A 477 -5.32 42.72 4.56
N SER A 478 -4.08 43.08 4.27
CA SER A 478 -3.72 44.44 3.84
C SER A 478 -2.62 44.39 2.79
N ALA A 479 -3.01 44.80 1.59
CA ALA A 479 -2.27 45.47 0.51
C ALA A 479 -0.76 45.23 0.32
N ASP A 480 -0.43 44.63 -0.84
CA ASP A 480 0.75 44.91 -1.69
C ASP A 480 2.08 45.25 -0.97
N GLU A 481 2.86 44.25 -0.59
CA GLU A 481 4.29 44.41 -0.27
C GLU A 481 5.17 43.78 -1.37
N ASP A 482 6.10 44.58 -1.91
CA ASP A 482 7.01 44.23 -3.02
C ASP A 482 7.92 43.04 -2.64
N PRO A 483 8.18 42.08 -3.55
CA PRO A 483 9.04 40.90 -3.28
C PRO A 483 10.47 41.23 -2.83
N ASP A 484 10.94 42.45 -3.12
CA ASP A 484 12.29 42.91 -2.77
C ASP A 484 12.41 43.41 -1.31
N GLN A 485 11.30 43.59 -0.57
CA GLN A 485 11.32 44.07 0.84
C GLN A 485 11.43 42.94 1.88
N ILE A 486 11.20 41.69 1.48
CA ILE A 486 11.16 40.51 2.36
C ILE A 486 12.52 40.19 3.02
N PRO A 487 13.69 40.26 2.32
CA PRO A 487 14.99 39.96 2.94
C PRO A 487 15.41 40.97 4.00
N THR A 488 15.00 42.24 3.84
CA THR A 488 15.37 43.38 4.68
C THR A 488 14.68 43.33 6.04
N ALA A 489 13.41 42.89 6.07
CA ALA A 489 12.64 42.74 7.31
C ALA A 489 13.15 41.57 8.18
N VAL A 490 13.46 40.42 7.57
CA VAL A 490 14.04 39.26 8.27
C VAL A 490 15.41 39.62 8.84
N PHE A 491 16.26 40.30 8.06
CA PHE A 491 17.55 40.79 8.53
C PHE A 491 17.40 41.76 9.71
N PHE A 492 16.42 42.66 9.67
CA PHE A 492 16.15 43.59 10.77
C PHE A 492 15.82 42.86 12.08
N GLU A 493 14.91 41.88 12.04
CA GLU A 493 14.52 41.10 13.22
C GLU A 493 15.70 40.32 13.83
N GLU A 494 16.51 39.66 12.99
CA GLU A 494 17.70 38.92 13.43
C GLU A 494 18.75 39.84 14.07
N VAL A 495 18.98 41.03 13.49
CA VAL A 495 19.93 42.01 14.06
C VAL A 495 19.44 42.56 15.40
N VAL A 496 18.13 42.78 15.56
CA VAL A 496 17.53 43.17 16.85
C VAL A 496 17.79 42.07 17.90
N GLU A 497 17.56 40.80 17.58
CA GLU A 497 17.80 39.69 18.52
C GLU A 497 19.28 39.56 18.90
N LEU A 498 20.20 39.68 17.94
CA LEU A 498 21.64 39.65 18.20
C LEU A 498 22.09 40.77 19.13
N MET A 499 21.67 42.00 18.84
CA MET A 499 22.00 43.16 19.68
C MET A 499 21.37 43.04 21.08
N GLN A 500 20.16 42.47 21.20
CA GLN A 500 19.53 42.20 22.49
C GLN A 500 20.29 41.15 23.30
N ARG A 501 20.74 40.06 22.67
CA ARG A 501 21.56 39.03 23.31
C ARG A 501 22.86 39.61 23.88
N VAL A 502 23.49 40.54 23.17
CA VAL A 502 24.68 41.25 23.65
C VAL A 502 24.36 42.11 24.89
N LEU A 503 23.20 42.78 24.92
CA LEU A 503 22.74 43.56 26.08
C LEU A 503 22.40 42.68 27.31
N GLU A 504 21.79 41.51 27.10
CA GLU A 504 21.40 40.58 28.18
C GLU A 504 22.60 39.93 28.88
N LEU A 505 23.72 39.75 28.15
CA LEU A 505 24.97 39.21 28.67
C LEU A 505 25.78 40.21 29.52
N GLU A 506 25.24 41.40 29.81
CA GLU A 506 25.87 42.47 30.61
C GLU A 506 25.44 42.46 32.09
N GLY A 507 25.50 41.28 32.74
CA GLY A 507 25.30 41.11 34.20
C GLY A 507 26.38 41.77 35.08
N PRO A 508 26.27 41.67 36.43
CA PRO A 508 27.11 42.41 37.37
C PRO A 508 28.48 41.73 37.56
N GLU A 509 29.42 41.99 36.65
CA GLU A 509 30.84 41.65 36.81
C GLU A 509 31.74 42.90 36.83
N GLY A 510 32.92 42.79 37.44
CA GLY A 510 33.82 43.91 37.80
C GLY A 510 34.33 44.76 36.64
N GLU A 511 34.68 46.01 36.96
CA GLU A 511 34.84 47.16 36.05
C GLU A 511 35.97 47.01 35.01
N ASP A 512 37.09 46.36 35.34
CA ASP A 512 38.24 46.18 34.42
C ASP A 512 38.05 45.00 33.42
N THR A 513 37.34 43.94 33.82
CA THR A 513 36.97 42.81 32.94
C THR A 513 35.86 43.17 31.97
N ARG A 514 35.03 44.18 32.30
CA ARG A 514 33.97 44.69 31.42
C ARG A 514 34.51 45.30 30.13
N ILE A 515 35.57 46.11 30.19
CA ILE A 515 36.07 46.87 29.04
C ILE A 515 36.72 45.95 27.99
N LYS A 516 37.49 44.93 28.42
CA LYS A 516 38.10 43.96 27.51
C LYS A 516 37.06 43.05 26.84
N ASN A 517 36.10 42.53 27.61
CA ASN A 517 35.05 41.66 27.09
C ASN A 517 34.06 42.43 26.19
N ALA A 518 33.78 43.71 26.48
CA ALA A 518 32.90 44.54 25.64
C ALA A 518 33.47 44.74 24.23
N LYS A 519 34.78 44.96 24.11
CA LYS A 519 35.44 45.15 22.81
C LYS A 519 35.37 43.90 21.94
N GLU A 520 35.71 42.73 22.50
CA GLU A 520 35.67 41.44 21.80
C GLU A 520 34.24 41.05 21.41
N ARG A 521 33.25 41.33 22.28
CA ARG A 521 31.82 41.14 21.97
C ARG A 521 31.36 42.01 20.80
N MET A 522 31.79 43.26 20.74
CA MET A 522 31.46 44.16 19.62
C MET A 522 32.12 43.74 18.30
N GLU A 523 33.33 43.19 18.35
CA GLU A 523 34.00 42.62 17.18
C GLU A 523 33.31 41.34 16.70
N ASN A 524 32.88 40.45 17.62
CA ASN A 524 32.11 39.26 17.29
C ASN A 524 30.73 39.62 16.71
N LEU A 525 30.03 40.59 17.30
CA LEU A 525 28.75 41.10 16.77
C LEU A 525 28.91 41.62 15.34
N LYS A 526 30.01 42.33 15.06
CA LYS A 526 30.32 42.79 13.70
C LYS A 526 30.53 41.62 12.73
N LEU A 527 31.20 40.55 13.15
CA LEU A 527 31.38 39.34 12.32
C LEU A 527 30.06 38.63 12.06
N GLU A 528 29.19 38.56 13.07
CA GLU A 528 27.85 37.97 12.94
C GLU A 528 26.97 38.80 12.00
N ILE A 529 26.90 40.13 12.16
CA ILE A 529 26.15 41.02 11.26
C ILE A 529 26.69 40.94 9.82
N ASN A 530 28.02 40.87 9.63
CA ASN A 530 28.60 40.66 8.31
C ASN A 530 28.25 39.29 7.72
N SER A 531 28.18 38.25 8.55
CA SER A 531 27.76 36.92 8.11
C SER A 531 26.28 36.92 7.71
N LEU A 532 25.42 37.61 8.48
CA LEU A 532 24.01 37.82 8.15
C LEU A 532 23.82 38.62 6.87
N ARG A 533 24.66 39.64 6.62
CA ARG A 533 24.65 40.37 5.34
C ARG A 533 24.84 39.43 4.17
N PHE A 534 25.84 38.54 4.26
CA PHE A 534 26.12 37.57 3.21
C PHE A 534 25.04 36.49 3.08
N ALA A 535 24.40 36.12 4.19
CA ALA A 535 23.30 35.16 4.21
C ALA A 535 22.02 35.72 3.56
N ASN A 536 21.65 36.96 3.90
CA ASN A 536 20.40 37.61 3.45
C ASN A 536 20.57 38.46 2.18
N ASN A 537 21.79 38.54 1.62
CA ASN A 537 22.15 39.32 0.42
C ASN A 537 21.69 40.79 0.48
N VAL A 538 21.79 41.40 1.67
CA VAL A 538 21.39 42.79 1.91
C VAL A 538 22.53 43.71 1.46
N PRO A 539 22.26 44.78 0.69
CA PRO A 539 23.30 45.72 0.29
C PRO A 539 23.90 46.41 1.52
N TRP A 540 25.16 46.82 1.41
CA TRP A 540 25.89 47.33 2.58
C TRP A 540 25.25 48.59 3.17
N GLU A 541 24.69 49.46 2.34
CA GLU A 541 23.98 50.67 2.75
C GLU A 541 22.77 50.34 3.63
N ASP A 542 21.97 49.33 3.24
CA ASP A 542 20.82 48.88 4.02
C ASP A 542 21.24 48.20 5.32
N VAL A 543 22.33 47.41 5.33
CA VAL A 543 22.85 46.82 6.58
C VAL A 543 23.21 47.92 7.59
N LEU A 544 23.87 48.97 7.13
CA LEU A 544 24.25 50.10 7.96
C LEU A 544 23.01 50.86 8.47
N LYS A 545 22.02 51.10 7.61
CA LYS A 545 20.78 51.78 8.01
C LYS A 545 19.95 50.96 9.00
N LEU A 546 19.76 49.67 8.72
CA LEU A 546 18.96 48.75 9.54
C LEU A 546 19.62 48.47 10.89
N SER A 547 20.95 48.44 10.97
CA SER A 547 21.66 48.28 12.25
C SER A 547 21.36 49.44 13.21
N VAL A 548 21.26 50.67 12.69
CA VAL A 548 20.86 51.85 13.49
C VAL A 548 19.37 51.79 13.84
N LEU A 549 18.51 51.41 12.90
CA LEU A 549 17.07 51.27 13.17
C LEU A 549 16.79 50.18 14.21
N ALA A 550 17.53 49.08 14.18
CA ALA A 550 17.43 47.98 15.15
C ALA A 550 17.78 48.49 16.55
N MET A 551 18.85 49.29 16.65
CA MET A 551 19.20 49.96 17.90
C MET A 551 18.09 50.90 18.39
N LEU A 552 17.49 51.69 17.49
CA LEU A 552 16.40 52.61 17.82
C LEU A 552 15.09 51.90 18.20
N SER A 553 14.98 50.59 17.97
CA SER A 553 13.81 49.78 18.36
C SER A 553 13.84 49.30 19.82
N PHE A 554 14.98 49.42 20.51
CA PHE A 554 15.11 48.94 21.89
C PHE A 554 14.28 49.76 22.89
N GLN A 555 13.51 49.06 23.73
CA GLN A 555 12.62 49.64 24.75
C GLN A 555 13.34 50.44 25.85
N GLN A 556 14.68 50.44 25.91
CA GLN A 556 15.45 51.13 26.95
C GLN A 556 15.73 52.61 26.61
N ALA A 557 15.45 53.06 25.37
CA ALA A 557 15.82 54.37 24.86
C ALA A 557 14.62 55.32 24.71
N HIS A 558 13.98 55.71 25.82
CA HIS A 558 12.82 56.61 25.81
C HIS A 558 13.18 58.11 25.86
N THR A 559 14.39 58.47 26.32
CA THR A 559 14.84 59.87 26.39
C THR A 559 16.11 60.13 25.57
N LEU A 560 16.33 61.39 25.19
CA LEU A 560 17.53 61.81 24.47
C LEU A 560 18.82 61.53 25.26
N ASN A 561 18.77 61.56 26.59
CA ASN A 561 19.93 61.21 27.42
C ASN A 561 20.22 59.70 27.44
N ASP A 562 19.21 58.86 27.29
CA ASP A 562 19.40 57.40 27.22
C ASP A 562 20.01 57.00 25.87
N LEU A 563 19.59 57.65 24.78
CA LEU A 563 20.22 57.49 23.46
C LEU A 563 21.69 57.94 23.46
N LYS A 564 22.00 59.10 24.04
CA LYS A 564 23.39 59.57 24.18
C LYS A 564 24.26 58.56 24.95
N LYS A 565 23.75 58.01 26.05
CA LYS A 565 24.44 56.95 26.82
C LYS A 565 24.61 55.66 26.01
N PHE A 566 23.62 55.30 25.19
CA PHE A 566 23.67 54.09 24.37
C PHE A 566 24.73 54.21 23.26
N PHE A 567 24.76 55.32 22.52
CA PHE A 567 25.80 55.60 21.52
C PHE A 567 27.20 55.72 22.15
N CYS A 568 27.32 56.31 23.34
CA CYS A 568 28.58 56.35 24.08
C CYS A 568 29.05 54.93 24.47
N ARG A 569 28.12 54.10 24.99
CA ARG A 569 28.38 52.69 25.36
C ARG A 569 28.78 51.84 24.16
N TRP A 570 28.17 52.06 22.99
CA TRP A 570 28.39 51.28 21.76
C TRP A 570 29.33 51.96 20.77
N SER A 571 30.05 53.01 21.20
CA SER A 571 30.94 53.82 20.37
C SER A 571 31.95 52.98 19.58
N HIS A 572 32.51 51.92 20.18
CA HIS A 572 33.47 51.06 19.50
C HIS A 572 32.86 50.22 18.37
N PHE A 573 31.60 49.79 18.51
CA PHE A 573 30.87 49.11 17.45
C PHE A 573 30.62 50.06 16.27
N PHE A 574 30.11 51.26 16.53
CA PHE A 574 29.81 52.25 15.50
C PHE A 574 31.07 52.77 14.78
N THR A 575 32.12 53.16 15.51
CA THR A 575 33.40 53.60 14.90
C THR A 575 34.09 52.50 14.08
N SER A 576 33.84 51.22 14.39
CA SER A 576 34.35 50.11 13.60
C SER A 576 33.55 49.85 12.32
N LEU A 577 32.24 50.12 12.34
CA LEU A 577 31.31 49.84 11.24
C LEU A 577 31.18 50.99 10.23
N TYR A 578 31.17 52.24 10.71
CA TYR A 578 30.95 53.47 9.92
C TYR A 578 32.27 54.28 9.83
N LYS A 579 33.11 53.96 8.84
CA LYS A 579 34.45 54.56 8.70
C LYS A 579 34.58 55.62 7.61
N ARG A 580 33.63 55.65 6.68
CA ARG A 580 33.64 56.54 5.53
C ARG A 580 32.42 57.44 5.58
N SER A 581 32.52 58.65 5.04
CA SER A 581 31.42 59.61 4.99
C SER A 581 30.16 59.05 4.31
N ASP A 582 30.29 58.26 3.24
CA ASP A 582 29.17 57.57 2.56
C ASP A 582 28.41 56.58 3.47
N GLN A 583 29.10 55.95 4.42
CA GLN A 583 28.50 55.04 5.39
C GLN A 583 27.80 55.80 6.51
N GLN A 584 28.42 56.88 6.98
CA GLN A 584 27.92 57.72 8.07
C GLN A 584 26.57 58.39 7.71
N VAL A 585 26.36 58.73 6.43
CA VAL A 585 25.06 59.21 5.90
C VAL A 585 23.91 58.25 6.25
N GLN A 586 24.15 56.94 6.31
CA GLN A 586 23.11 55.95 6.63
C GLN A 586 22.62 56.06 8.09
N ILE A 587 23.42 56.57 9.01
CA ILE A 587 22.99 56.88 10.39
C ILE A 587 21.95 58.00 10.36
N LEU A 588 22.19 59.03 9.55
CA LEU A 588 21.31 60.18 9.40
C LEU A 588 20.02 59.80 8.68
N ALA A 589 20.11 58.99 7.62
CA ALA A 589 18.97 58.42 6.91
C ALA A 589 18.09 57.53 7.80
N ALA A 590 18.68 56.80 8.76
CA ALA A 590 17.92 56.03 9.75
C ALA A 590 17.10 56.93 10.69
N PHE A 591 17.67 58.05 11.16
CA PHE A 591 16.92 59.02 11.96
C PHE A 591 15.77 59.65 11.18
N GLU A 592 15.98 59.99 9.92
CA GLU A 592 14.93 60.51 9.04
C GLU A 592 13.81 59.49 8.83
N THR A 593 14.16 58.23 8.58
CA THR A 593 13.18 57.14 8.39
C THR A 593 12.33 56.99 9.65
N LYS A 594 12.95 57.01 10.83
CA LYS A 594 12.22 56.90 12.11
C LYS A 594 11.34 58.12 12.40
N LEU A 595 11.72 59.30 11.93
CA LEU A 595 10.92 60.52 12.04
C LEU A 595 9.70 60.51 11.09
N LYS A 596 9.81 59.85 9.93
CA LYS A 596 8.70 59.68 8.97
C LYS A 596 7.63 58.69 9.48
N ASP A 597 8.00 57.73 10.32
CA ASP A 597 7.07 56.77 10.95
C ASP A 597 6.12 57.45 11.96
N SER A 598 4.88 57.69 11.55
CA SER A 598 3.86 58.44 12.31
C SER A 598 3.28 57.71 13.54
N SER A 599 3.79 56.52 13.89
CA SER A 599 3.29 55.64 14.95
C SER A 599 4.11 55.67 16.25
N ALA A 600 5.23 56.39 16.30
CA ALA A 600 6.13 56.40 17.46
C ALA A 600 5.92 57.63 18.37
N GLU A 601 5.21 57.47 19.49
CA GLU A 601 5.08 58.48 20.55
C GLU A 601 6.34 58.56 21.45
N SER A 602 7.51 58.82 20.86
CA SER A 602 8.76 58.96 21.63
C SER A 602 9.16 60.44 21.84
N PRO A 603 9.40 60.90 23.08
CA PRO A 603 9.73 62.31 23.38
C PRO A 603 10.99 62.86 22.69
N TRP A 604 11.92 62.00 22.29
CA TRP A 604 13.15 62.37 21.59
C TRP A 604 12.96 62.52 20.07
N LEU A 605 11.83 62.10 19.52
CA LEU A 605 11.53 62.09 18.09
C LEU A 605 11.07 63.48 17.57
N SER A 606 11.71 64.55 18.03
CA SER A 606 11.44 65.92 17.56
C SER A 606 12.61 66.45 16.73
N PRO A 607 12.36 67.30 15.72
CA PRO A 607 13.44 67.85 14.88
C PRO A 607 14.56 68.52 15.67
N LYS A 608 14.23 69.21 16.78
CA LYS A 608 15.20 69.83 17.68
C LYS A 608 16.04 68.82 18.46
N ALA A 609 15.42 67.75 18.93
CA ALA A 609 16.12 66.69 19.67
C ALA A 609 17.07 65.90 18.75
N ILE A 610 16.67 65.63 17.51
CA ILE A 610 17.54 64.99 16.51
C ILE A 610 18.72 65.89 16.16
N THR A 611 18.51 67.19 15.98
CA THR A 611 19.59 68.17 15.73
C THR A 611 20.62 68.17 16.87
N VAL A 612 20.16 68.13 18.13
CA VAL A 612 21.04 68.02 19.32
C VAL A 612 21.77 66.68 19.39
N LEU A 613 21.16 65.60 18.90
CA LEU A 613 21.79 64.29 18.83
C LEU A 613 22.86 64.24 17.73
N ILE A 614 22.59 64.78 16.54
CA ILE A 614 23.55 64.85 15.44
C ILE A 614 24.77 65.68 15.85
N HIS A 615 24.57 66.85 16.47
CA HIS A 615 25.68 67.65 17.00
C HIS A 615 26.48 66.88 18.08
N TYR A 616 25.83 66.05 18.90
CA TYR A 616 26.52 65.22 19.89
C TYR A 616 27.33 64.07 19.24
N LEU A 617 26.79 63.44 18.19
CA LEU A 617 27.49 62.40 17.44
C LEU A 617 28.71 62.95 16.69
N TYR A 618 28.62 64.21 16.26
CA TYR A 618 29.69 64.96 15.62
C TYR A 618 30.77 65.41 16.64
N ASP A 619 30.40 66.26 17.61
CA ASP A 619 31.35 66.97 18.48
C ASP A 619 31.87 66.11 19.66
N GLU A 620 31.02 65.28 20.28
CA GLU A 620 31.41 64.52 21.49
C GLU A 620 31.84 63.07 21.21
N LEU A 621 31.34 62.44 20.14
CA LEU A 621 31.62 61.04 19.81
C LEU A 621 32.48 60.82 18.57
N ASP A 622 32.78 61.88 17.80
CA ASP A 622 33.62 61.82 16.58
C ASP A 622 33.19 60.70 15.62
N LEU A 623 31.87 60.50 15.50
CA LEU A 623 31.27 59.42 14.69
C LEU A 623 30.87 59.90 13.29
N LEU A 624 30.59 61.20 13.14
CA LEU A 624 30.14 61.82 11.90
C LEU A 624 31.18 62.85 11.45
N GLU A 625 31.55 62.81 10.17
CA GLU A 625 32.40 63.82 9.52
C GLU A 625 31.55 64.90 8.84
N ASP A 626 32.17 66.06 8.58
CA ASP A 626 31.55 67.23 7.93
C ASP A 626 30.85 66.82 6.63
N ASP A 627 31.58 66.10 5.76
CA ASP A 627 31.11 65.61 4.47
C ASP A 627 29.82 64.79 4.57
N ALA A 628 29.70 63.95 5.60
CA ALA A 628 28.52 63.09 5.76
C ALA A 628 27.26 63.90 6.11
N ILE A 629 27.43 64.95 6.93
CA ILE A 629 26.32 65.83 7.31
C ILE A 629 25.90 66.70 6.13
N LEU A 630 26.86 67.19 5.34
CA LEU A 630 26.61 68.02 4.15
C LEU A 630 25.90 67.22 3.05
N ILE A 631 26.41 66.02 2.71
CA ILE A 631 25.80 65.13 1.69
C ILE A 631 24.35 64.79 2.08
N TRP A 632 24.12 64.43 3.35
CA TRP A 632 22.78 64.10 3.81
C TRP A 632 21.84 65.33 3.83
N PHE A 633 22.35 66.51 4.16
CA PHE A 633 21.55 67.72 4.22
C PHE A 633 21.00 68.16 2.85
N ASP A 634 21.79 67.97 1.79
CA ASP A 634 21.37 68.24 0.41
C ASP A 634 20.17 67.35 0.02
N GLU A 635 20.21 66.08 0.37
CA GLU A 635 19.17 65.08 0.08
C GLU A 635 18.00 65.11 1.08
N LEU A 636 18.10 65.88 2.18
CA LEU A 636 17.09 65.93 3.23
C LEU A 636 15.76 66.51 2.75
N GLU A 637 14.70 65.70 2.83
CA GLU A 637 13.34 66.07 2.43
C GLU A 637 12.52 66.75 3.54
N HIS A 638 12.85 66.49 4.83
CA HIS A 638 12.03 66.93 5.96
C HIS A 638 12.21 68.43 6.29
N VAL A 639 11.20 69.25 5.93
CA VAL A 639 11.25 70.72 5.98
C VAL A 639 11.60 71.31 7.36
N GLU A 640 11.02 70.78 8.45
CA GLU A 640 11.27 71.32 9.79
C GLU A 640 12.66 70.95 10.34
N LEU A 641 13.19 69.80 9.93
CA LEU A 641 14.52 69.32 10.34
C LEU A 641 15.60 70.06 9.56
N LYS A 642 15.37 70.28 8.26
CA LYS A 642 16.23 71.09 7.40
C LYS A 642 16.43 72.51 7.94
N LYS A 643 15.37 73.12 8.48
CA LYS A 643 15.43 74.47 9.07
C LYS A 643 16.27 74.54 10.36
N GLU A 644 16.22 73.52 11.21
CA GLU A 644 17.01 73.49 12.45
C GLU A 644 18.48 73.10 12.17
N MET A 645 18.74 72.21 11.21
CA MET A 645 20.07 71.78 10.78
C MET A 645 20.84 72.84 9.97
N GLN A 646 20.16 73.77 9.30
CA GLN A 646 20.80 74.83 8.50
C GLN A 646 21.90 75.58 9.28
N LYS A 647 21.69 75.82 10.59
CA LYS A 647 22.67 76.52 11.42
C LYS A 647 23.98 75.76 11.63
N ILE A 648 23.94 74.43 11.57
CA ILE A 648 25.11 73.55 11.71
C ILE A 648 25.80 73.41 10.34
N VAL A 649 25.02 73.31 9.27
CA VAL A 649 25.53 73.20 7.90
C VAL A 649 26.24 74.48 7.45
N ASP A 650 25.66 75.65 7.71
CA ASP A 650 26.30 76.94 7.44
C ASP A 650 27.66 77.07 8.17
N TRP A 651 27.85 76.35 9.30
CA TRP A 651 29.11 76.30 10.05
C TRP A 651 30.11 75.29 9.46
N LEU A 652 29.65 74.14 8.93
CA LEU A 652 30.48 73.11 8.29
C LEU A 652 30.95 73.49 6.87
N GLU A 653 30.15 74.27 6.13
CA GLU A 653 30.49 74.73 4.77
C GLU A 653 31.60 75.80 4.76
N GLU A 654 31.87 76.46 5.90
CA GLU A 654 33.02 77.37 6.02
C GLU A 654 34.37 76.61 6.12
N ASP A 655 34.37 75.33 6.52
CA ASP A 655 35.59 74.53 6.79
C ASP A 655 36.01 73.58 5.64
N SER A 656 35.10 73.16 4.75
CA SER A 656 35.29 72.03 3.80
C SER A 656 35.81 72.38 2.39
N SER A 657 36.19 73.63 2.13
CA SER A 657 36.51 74.13 0.78
C SER A 657 37.93 73.83 0.22
N GLU A 658 38.63 72.79 0.70
CA GLU A 658 40.02 72.51 0.28
C GLU A 658 40.34 71.15 -0.39
N GLU A 659 39.47 70.13 -0.44
CA GLU A 659 39.93 68.78 -0.88
C GLU A 659 38.97 67.96 -1.78
N GLU A 660 38.64 68.44 -2.99
CA GLU A 660 38.13 67.59 -4.10
C GLU A 660 39.21 67.36 -5.16
N GLU A 661 39.49 66.09 -5.53
CA GLU A 661 39.76 65.61 -6.91
C GLU A 661 40.48 64.25 -6.90
N LYS A 662 39.79 63.12 -7.22
CA LYS A 662 40.40 62.00 -7.99
C LYS A 662 39.49 60.83 -8.38
N TYR A 663 39.46 60.62 -9.70
CA TYR A 663 39.34 59.37 -10.46
C TYR A 663 37.97 58.91 -11.02
N CYS A 664 38.05 58.62 -12.32
CA CYS A 664 37.01 58.25 -13.25
C CYS A 664 37.48 56.98 -14.03
N LYS A 665 36.51 56.15 -14.44
CA LYS A 665 36.49 55.21 -15.60
C LYS A 665 37.26 53.88 -15.58
N MET A 666 36.55 52.81 -15.98
CA MET A 666 36.79 51.87 -17.13
C MET A 666 36.05 50.53 -16.89
N SER A 667 35.74 49.60 -17.83
CA SER A 667 35.41 49.52 -19.28
C SER A 667 35.03 48.05 -19.57
N PHE A 668 34.24 47.79 -20.62
CA PHE A 668 33.30 46.66 -20.84
C PHE A 668 33.81 45.45 -21.66
N THR A 669 35.11 45.18 -21.81
CA THR A 669 35.56 44.16 -22.79
C THR A 669 36.46 43.13 -22.16
N ASP A 670 35.93 41.91 -22.00
CA ASP A 670 36.60 40.60 -21.84
C ASP A 670 35.67 39.67 -21.03
N PHE A 671 35.04 38.59 -21.51
CA PHE A 671 35.61 37.34 -22.02
C PHE A 671 34.44 36.39 -22.38
N ALA A 672 34.49 35.72 -23.54
CA ALA A 672 33.59 34.60 -23.87
C ALA A 672 34.30 33.55 -24.75
N TYR A 673 34.16 32.26 -24.42
CA TYR A 673 34.30 31.04 -25.27
C TYR A 673 33.74 29.82 -24.47
N PHE A 674 33.39 28.64 -25.00
CA PHE A 674 32.81 28.10 -26.25
C PHE A 674 32.75 26.58 -26.01
N ASN A 675 31.58 25.94 -25.81
CA ASN A 675 31.51 24.48 -25.57
C ASN A 675 30.17 23.79 -25.89
N GLY A 676 29.42 24.25 -26.90
CA GLY A 676 28.40 23.40 -27.55
C GLY A 676 27.21 22.91 -26.70
N SER A 677 27.05 23.40 -25.47
CA SER A 677 25.81 23.30 -24.70
C SER A 677 24.97 24.54 -24.96
N VAL A 678 23.69 24.39 -25.29
CA VAL A 678 22.73 25.50 -25.14
C VAL A 678 22.41 25.60 -23.65
N ARG A 679 23.20 26.37 -22.90
CA ARG A 679 22.64 27.11 -21.76
C ARG A 679 21.78 28.21 -22.36
N ARG A 680 20.62 28.48 -21.75
CA ARG A 680 19.77 29.64 -22.10
C ARG A 680 20.60 30.91 -21.90
N ASP A 681 21.07 31.49 -22.99
CA ASP A 681 21.77 32.76 -22.98
C ASP A 681 20.80 33.84 -23.47
N ARG A 682 20.41 34.78 -22.60
CA ARG A 682 19.54 35.93 -22.95
C ARG A 682 20.15 36.78 -24.09
N ALA A 683 21.44 36.63 -24.37
CA ALA A 683 22.15 37.29 -25.45
C ALA A 683 21.99 36.63 -26.84
N GLN A 684 21.59 35.36 -26.95
CA GLN A 684 21.32 34.73 -28.27
C GLN A 684 19.90 35.03 -28.78
N GLU A 685 18.98 35.37 -27.89
CA GLU A 685 17.61 35.76 -28.25
C GLU A 685 17.55 37.13 -28.95
N SER A 686 18.58 37.96 -28.79
CA SER A 686 18.65 39.29 -29.41
C SER A 686 19.19 39.29 -30.85
N VAL A 687 19.68 38.15 -31.37
CA VAL A 687 20.36 38.08 -32.69
C VAL A 687 19.49 37.48 -33.80
N MET A 688 18.31 36.91 -33.51
CA MET A 688 17.38 36.47 -34.56
C MET A 688 16.53 37.65 -35.06
N GLN A 689 17.07 38.40 -36.02
CA GLN A 689 16.47 39.64 -36.53
C GLN A 689 15.12 39.48 -37.25
N THR A 690 14.63 38.26 -37.53
CA THR A 690 13.29 38.07 -38.12
C THR A 690 12.55 36.85 -37.59
N PHE A 691 11.30 37.08 -37.19
CA PHE A 691 10.36 36.11 -36.62
C PHE A 691 10.20 34.84 -37.48
N ASN A 692 10.22 34.99 -38.81
CA ASN A 692 10.07 33.88 -39.77
C ASN A 692 11.21 32.86 -39.75
N ALA A 693 12.43 33.28 -39.38
CA ALA A 693 13.58 32.36 -39.27
C ALA A 693 13.49 31.51 -37.99
N ARG A 694 13.02 32.12 -36.90
CA ARG A 694 12.76 31.45 -35.61
C ARG A 694 11.68 30.39 -35.75
N GLU A 695 10.58 30.69 -36.46
CA GLU A 695 9.46 29.76 -36.62
C GLU A 695 9.84 28.53 -37.48
N LYS A 696 10.58 28.73 -38.58
CA LYS A 696 11.08 27.62 -39.42
C LYS A 696 12.04 26.70 -38.66
N PHE A 697 12.88 27.27 -37.79
CA PHE A 697 13.81 26.49 -36.97
C PHE A 697 13.08 25.63 -35.92
N LEU A 698 12.09 26.20 -35.23
CA LEU A 698 11.27 25.49 -34.25
C LEU A 698 10.49 24.34 -34.88
N LYS A 699 9.89 24.57 -36.06
CA LYS A 699 9.11 23.55 -36.76
C LYS A 699 9.97 22.34 -37.18
N LYS A 700 11.21 22.59 -37.61
CA LYS A 700 12.16 21.52 -37.98
C LYS A 700 12.63 20.72 -36.75
N LEU A 701 12.77 21.37 -35.59
CA LEU A 701 13.06 20.72 -34.32
C LEU A 701 11.89 19.85 -33.81
N GLU A 702 10.65 20.32 -34.00
CA GLU A 702 9.45 19.56 -33.66
C GLU A 702 9.28 18.33 -34.55
N GLU A 703 9.52 18.46 -35.85
CA GLU A 703 9.50 17.35 -36.80
C GLU A 703 10.54 16.26 -36.43
N GLU A 704 11.76 16.66 -36.05
CA GLU A 704 12.78 15.72 -35.57
C GLU A 704 12.40 15.07 -34.23
N ARG A 705 11.80 15.80 -33.30
CA ARG A 705 11.32 15.25 -32.01
C ARG A 705 10.21 14.22 -32.24
N HIS A 706 9.28 14.50 -33.15
CA HIS A 706 8.19 13.59 -33.48
C HIS A 706 8.70 12.29 -34.14
N MET A 707 9.66 12.37 -35.06
CA MET A 707 10.28 11.18 -35.65
C MET A 707 10.97 10.29 -34.61
N ARG A 708 11.69 10.87 -33.64
CA ARG A 708 12.36 10.11 -32.57
C ARG A 708 11.35 9.40 -31.65
N GLN A 709 10.24 10.05 -31.31
CA GLN A 709 9.17 9.45 -30.51
C GLN A 709 8.50 8.27 -31.20
N VAL A 710 8.26 8.35 -32.51
CA VAL A 710 7.65 7.24 -33.28
C VAL A 710 8.57 6.03 -33.31
N VAL A 711 9.89 6.23 -33.48
CA VAL A 711 10.88 5.14 -33.43
C VAL A 711 10.91 4.49 -32.04
N GLN A 712 10.90 5.28 -30.97
CA GLN A 712 10.93 4.77 -29.59
C GLN A 712 9.65 4.00 -29.21
N ARG A 713 8.49 4.41 -29.73
CA ARG A 713 7.24 3.64 -29.55
C ARG A 713 7.32 2.27 -30.23
N LYS A 714 7.90 2.20 -31.43
CA LYS A 714 8.09 0.94 -32.16
C LYS A 714 9.07 -0.01 -31.46
N THR A 715 10.16 0.51 -30.90
CA THR A 715 11.13 -0.32 -30.16
C THR A 715 10.55 -0.84 -28.83
N ASN A 716 9.83 0.00 -28.08
CA ASN A 716 9.18 -0.40 -26.84
C ASN A 716 8.12 -1.49 -27.06
N ALA A 717 7.33 -1.38 -28.14
CA ALA A 717 6.36 -2.41 -28.51
C ALA A 717 7.04 -3.75 -28.82
N ALA A 718 8.18 -3.73 -29.54
CA ALA A 718 8.93 -4.94 -29.86
C ALA A 718 9.49 -5.65 -28.61
N VAL A 719 9.96 -4.91 -27.61
CA VAL A 719 10.49 -5.46 -26.35
C VAL A 719 9.39 -6.17 -25.55
N ILE A 720 8.20 -5.58 -25.48
CA ILE A 720 7.04 -6.17 -24.79
C ILE A 720 6.64 -7.51 -25.44
N ILE A 721 6.58 -7.53 -26.78
CA ILE A 721 6.26 -8.73 -27.56
C ILE A 721 7.31 -9.83 -27.31
N GLN A 722 8.60 -9.49 -27.30
CA GLN A 722 9.69 -10.44 -27.06
C GLN A 722 9.68 -11.01 -25.63
N LYS A 723 9.39 -10.18 -24.62
CA LYS A 723 9.29 -10.62 -23.21
C LYS A 723 8.14 -11.61 -23.02
N PHE A 724 6.97 -11.32 -23.61
CA PHE A 724 5.82 -12.22 -23.58
C PHE A 724 6.13 -13.56 -24.27
N TYR A 725 6.79 -13.52 -25.43
CA TYR A 725 7.18 -14.70 -26.19
C TYR A 725 8.13 -15.61 -25.39
N ARG A 726 9.20 -15.06 -24.79
CA ARG A 726 10.17 -15.84 -24.00
C ARG A 726 9.54 -16.49 -22.77
N ARG A 727 8.67 -15.77 -22.04
CA ARG A 727 7.93 -16.32 -20.89
C ARG A 727 7.03 -17.47 -21.31
N ASN A 728 6.31 -17.31 -22.42
CA ASN A 728 5.44 -18.35 -22.95
C ASN A 728 6.24 -19.58 -23.42
N ALA A 729 7.39 -19.37 -24.06
CA ALA A 729 8.28 -20.45 -24.49
C ALA A 729 8.78 -21.29 -23.31
N ALA A 730 9.25 -20.66 -22.22
CA ALA A 730 9.73 -21.38 -21.02
C ALA A 730 8.61 -22.19 -20.34
N LYS A 731 7.41 -21.60 -20.18
CA LYS A 731 6.24 -22.32 -19.64
C LYS A 731 5.87 -23.53 -20.49
N ASN A 732 5.94 -23.39 -21.81
CA ASN A 732 5.64 -24.48 -22.74
C ASN A 732 6.66 -25.63 -22.65
N VAL A 733 7.93 -25.38 -22.31
CA VAL A 733 8.94 -26.43 -22.11
C VAL A 733 8.61 -27.28 -20.87
N ILE A 734 8.36 -26.64 -19.72
CA ILE A 734 8.01 -27.33 -18.47
C ILE A 734 6.68 -28.09 -18.63
N HIS A 735 5.69 -27.45 -19.24
CA HIS A 735 4.41 -28.09 -19.55
C HIS A 735 4.59 -29.34 -20.43
N ARG A 736 5.52 -29.34 -21.41
CA ARG A 736 5.81 -30.52 -22.22
C ARG A 736 6.47 -31.64 -21.41
N GLN A 737 7.44 -31.31 -20.55
CA GLN A 737 8.14 -32.29 -19.71
C GLN A 737 7.18 -33.00 -18.73
N TRP A 738 6.35 -32.24 -18.01
CA TRP A 738 5.37 -32.83 -17.10
C TRP A 738 4.29 -33.62 -17.82
N ARG A 739 3.93 -33.21 -19.05
CA ARG A 739 3.02 -33.98 -19.89
C ARG A 739 3.62 -35.32 -20.32
N GLN A 740 4.89 -35.34 -20.73
CA GLN A 740 5.59 -36.59 -21.06
C GLN A 740 5.64 -37.56 -19.88
N GLN A 741 5.94 -37.06 -18.67
CA GLN A 741 5.92 -37.89 -17.46
C GLN A 741 4.53 -38.44 -17.13
N PHE A 742 3.47 -37.65 -17.34
CA PHE A 742 2.10 -38.09 -17.17
C PHE A 742 1.71 -39.18 -18.19
N ASP A 743 2.16 -39.04 -19.44
CA ASP A 743 1.89 -40.01 -20.51
C ASP A 743 2.67 -41.33 -20.33
N ILE A 744 3.86 -41.32 -19.73
CA ILE A 744 4.69 -42.53 -19.47
C ILE A 744 4.11 -43.40 -18.35
N ASN A 745 3.51 -42.81 -17.32
CA ASN A 745 3.02 -43.51 -16.11
C ASN A 745 1.65 -44.19 -16.29
N GLU A 746 1.28 -44.61 -17.49
CA GLU A 746 -0.05 -45.18 -17.74
C GLU A 746 -0.25 -46.60 -17.19
N ALA A 747 0.83 -47.36 -16.99
CA ALA A 747 0.80 -48.80 -16.74
C ALA A 747 1.03 -49.26 -15.27
N SER A 748 1.33 -48.36 -14.33
CA SER A 748 1.68 -48.73 -12.95
C SER A 748 0.49 -48.65 -11.98
N SER A 749 0.02 -49.83 -11.56
CA SER A 749 -0.73 -50.18 -10.33
C SER A 749 -1.71 -49.15 -9.76
N ALA A 750 -3.01 -49.40 -9.98
CA ALA A 750 -4.14 -48.69 -9.34
C ALA A 750 -4.26 -48.91 -7.81
N ASN A 751 -3.26 -49.53 -7.17
CA ASN A 751 -3.30 -49.94 -5.76
C ASN A 751 -2.45 -49.04 -4.84
N ASN A 752 -1.86 -47.96 -5.34
CA ASN A 752 -1.10 -47.02 -4.50
C ASN A 752 -1.75 -45.63 -4.48
N LYS A 753 -2.06 -45.14 -3.28
CA LYS A 753 -2.65 -43.82 -3.01
C LYS A 753 -1.81 -42.68 -3.59
N GLU A 754 -0.49 -42.73 -3.43
CA GLU A 754 0.41 -41.65 -3.86
C GLU A 754 0.46 -41.50 -5.38
N ILE A 755 0.48 -42.63 -6.09
CA ILE A 755 0.46 -42.66 -7.56
C ILE A 755 -0.88 -42.12 -8.07
N LEU A 756 -2.00 -42.48 -7.44
CA LEU A 756 -3.32 -41.94 -7.80
C LEU A 756 -3.39 -40.42 -7.57
N LEU A 757 -2.81 -39.91 -6.49
CA LEU A 757 -2.79 -38.47 -6.18
C LEU A 757 -1.90 -37.67 -7.14
N ASP A 758 -0.75 -38.21 -7.52
CA ASP A 758 0.12 -37.61 -8.54
C ASP A 758 -0.62 -37.53 -9.88
N ARG A 759 -1.32 -38.60 -10.27
CA ARG A 759 -2.14 -38.63 -11.51
C ARG A 759 -3.30 -37.63 -11.47
N LEU A 760 -4.01 -37.53 -10.35
CA LEU A 760 -5.08 -36.55 -10.14
C LEU A 760 -4.56 -35.11 -10.24
N SER A 761 -3.41 -34.82 -9.63
CA SER A 761 -2.81 -33.49 -9.64
C SER A 761 -2.33 -33.09 -11.04
N ARG A 762 -1.70 -34.03 -11.76
CA ARG A 762 -1.21 -33.79 -13.13
C ARG A 762 -2.33 -33.66 -14.14
N ILE A 763 -3.37 -34.52 -14.09
CA ILE A 763 -4.50 -34.38 -15.01
C ILE A 763 -5.22 -33.05 -14.78
N ALA A 764 -5.32 -32.59 -13.54
CA ALA A 764 -5.93 -31.29 -13.24
C ALA A 764 -5.16 -30.09 -13.85
N LEU A 765 -3.86 -30.25 -14.11
CA LEU A 765 -3.01 -29.25 -14.77
C LEU A 765 -3.06 -29.33 -16.30
N PHE A 766 -3.07 -30.54 -16.87
CA PHE A 766 -2.90 -30.76 -18.31
C PHE A 766 -4.17 -31.15 -19.08
N HIS A 767 -5.32 -31.28 -18.43
CA HIS A 767 -6.54 -31.80 -19.05
C HIS A 767 -6.91 -31.06 -20.35
N ARG A 768 -6.82 -31.76 -21.48
CA ARG A 768 -7.26 -31.28 -22.79
C ARG A 768 -8.45 -32.09 -23.28
N HIS A 769 -9.60 -31.43 -23.34
CA HIS A 769 -10.78 -31.99 -24.01
C HIS A 769 -10.56 -32.00 -25.53
N PRO A 770 -10.82 -33.10 -26.27
CA PRO A 770 -11.35 -34.40 -25.82
C PRO A 770 -10.26 -35.48 -25.55
N GLN A 771 -8.97 -35.16 -25.72
CA GLN A 771 -7.87 -36.14 -25.67
C GLN A 771 -7.73 -36.86 -24.32
N ASP A 772 -7.97 -36.16 -23.21
CA ASP A 772 -7.77 -36.68 -21.85
C ASP A 772 -9.07 -37.13 -21.14
N ASP A 773 -10.21 -36.98 -21.80
CA ASP A 773 -11.52 -37.25 -21.21
C ASP A 773 -11.64 -38.70 -20.69
N GLY A 774 -11.22 -39.67 -21.51
CA GLY A 774 -11.22 -41.09 -21.13
C GLY A 774 -10.30 -41.39 -19.93
N ARG A 775 -9.16 -40.70 -19.85
CA ARG A 775 -8.21 -40.82 -18.73
C ARG A 775 -8.80 -40.21 -17.46
N LEU A 776 -9.47 -39.06 -17.56
CA LEU A 776 -10.16 -38.43 -16.43
C LEU A 776 -11.24 -39.35 -15.86
N ILE A 777 -12.08 -39.94 -16.71
CA ILE A 777 -13.12 -40.90 -16.30
C ILE A 777 -12.49 -42.11 -15.59
N THR A 778 -11.39 -42.64 -16.15
CA THR A 778 -10.68 -43.79 -15.59
C THR A 778 -10.07 -43.47 -14.22
N ILE A 779 -9.42 -42.31 -14.08
CA ILE A 779 -8.82 -41.86 -12.80
C ILE A 779 -9.89 -41.62 -11.75
N CYS A 780 -11.01 -40.96 -12.09
CA CYS A 780 -12.15 -40.80 -11.18
C CYS A 780 -12.69 -42.16 -10.72
N SER A 781 -12.80 -43.13 -11.64
CA SER A 781 -13.25 -44.50 -11.33
C SER A 781 -12.31 -45.23 -10.39
N GLN A 782 -11.00 -45.21 -10.69
CA GLN A 782 -9.97 -45.83 -9.86
C GLN A 782 -9.91 -45.21 -8.46
N THR A 783 -10.03 -43.89 -8.35
CA THR A 783 -10.02 -43.19 -7.06
C THR A 783 -11.23 -43.59 -6.20
N LEU A 784 -12.43 -43.61 -6.79
CA LEU A 784 -13.65 -44.03 -6.08
C LEU A 784 -13.60 -45.51 -5.69
N SER A 785 -13.07 -46.38 -6.55
CA SER A 785 -12.88 -47.80 -6.23
C SER A 785 -11.87 -48.00 -5.10
N PHE A 786 -10.73 -47.30 -5.14
CA PHE A 786 -9.69 -47.38 -4.13
C PHE A 786 -10.19 -46.92 -2.75
N MET A 787 -10.98 -45.84 -2.70
CA MET A 787 -11.62 -45.40 -1.44
C MET A 787 -12.57 -46.45 -0.87
N ARG A 788 -13.36 -47.11 -1.72
CA ARG A 788 -14.31 -48.15 -1.29
C ARG A 788 -13.61 -49.40 -0.80
N THR A 789 -12.55 -49.84 -1.48
CA THR A 789 -11.80 -51.04 -1.10
C THR A 789 -11.04 -50.85 0.21
N ASN A 790 -10.52 -49.64 0.46
CA ASN A 790 -9.70 -49.35 1.65
C ASN A 790 -10.44 -48.58 2.76
N SER A 791 -11.75 -48.35 2.61
CA SER A 791 -12.58 -47.59 3.57
C SER A 791 -12.00 -46.22 3.97
N ILE A 792 -11.42 -45.48 3.00
CA ILE A 792 -10.77 -44.18 3.23
C ILE A 792 -11.80 -43.06 3.13
N ALA A 793 -11.80 -42.12 4.09
CA ALA A 793 -12.68 -40.96 4.03
C ALA A 793 -12.26 -39.97 2.92
N PRO A 794 -13.19 -39.27 2.25
CA PRO A 794 -12.85 -38.32 1.18
C PRO A 794 -11.87 -37.22 1.60
N VAL A 795 -11.91 -36.79 2.87
CA VAL A 795 -10.99 -35.78 3.45
C VAL A 795 -9.57 -36.33 3.59
N GLU A 796 -9.42 -37.63 3.86
CA GLU A 796 -8.11 -38.30 3.96
C GLU A 796 -7.50 -38.60 2.59
N MET A 797 -8.33 -38.69 1.54
CA MET A 797 -7.87 -38.97 0.18
C MET A 797 -7.15 -37.78 -0.44
N MET A 798 -7.69 -36.56 -0.35
CA MET A 798 -7.15 -35.38 -1.04
C MET A 798 -7.13 -34.14 -0.15
N ILE A 799 -6.02 -33.39 -0.22
CA ILE A 799 -5.88 -32.06 0.40
C ILE A 799 -6.83 -31.06 -0.28
N PRO A 800 -7.43 -30.08 0.44
CA PRO A 800 -8.43 -29.17 -0.09
C PRO A 800 -8.05 -28.45 -1.40
N ARG A 801 -6.79 -28.02 -1.55
CA ARG A 801 -6.31 -27.30 -2.74
C ARG A 801 -6.33 -28.18 -4.00
N THR A 802 -5.80 -29.39 -3.91
CA THR A 802 -5.80 -30.36 -5.03
C THR A 802 -7.21 -30.80 -5.37
N ARG A 803 -8.06 -31.01 -4.34
CA ARG A 803 -9.47 -31.34 -4.50
C ARG A 803 -10.21 -30.30 -5.34
N LEU A 804 -10.06 -29.00 -5.03
CA LEU A 804 -10.68 -27.91 -5.80
C LEU A 804 -10.17 -27.84 -7.24
N LEU A 805 -8.88 -28.06 -7.48
CA LEU A 805 -8.30 -28.04 -8.83
C LEU A 805 -8.85 -29.18 -9.69
N VAL A 806 -8.92 -30.39 -9.13
CA VAL A 806 -9.51 -31.56 -9.80
C VAL A 806 -10.99 -31.32 -10.06
N LEU A 807 -11.76 -30.87 -9.06
CA LEU A 807 -13.18 -30.56 -9.23
C LEU A 807 -13.40 -29.53 -10.35
N LYS A 808 -12.58 -28.47 -10.43
CA LYS A 808 -12.62 -27.51 -11.53
C LYS A 808 -12.40 -28.17 -12.89
N THR A 809 -11.49 -29.14 -13.00
CA THR A 809 -11.30 -29.88 -14.26
C THR A 809 -12.45 -30.80 -14.60
N VAL A 810 -13.03 -31.47 -13.60
CA VAL A 810 -14.23 -32.29 -13.78
C VAL A 810 -15.41 -31.44 -14.23
N LEU A 811 -15.63 -30.27 -13.64
CA LEU A 811 -16.68 -29.33 -14.06
C LEU A 811 -16.48 -28.86 -15.51
N LYS A 812 -15.25 -28.50 -15.89
CA LYS A 812 -14.91 -28.14 -17.28
C LYS A 812 -15.17 -29.27 -18.27
N PHE A 813 -14.86 -30.51 -17.88
CA PHE A 813 -15.16 -31.70 -18.67
C PHE A 813 -16.67 -31.86 -18.87
N LEU A 814 -17.47 -31.75 -17.80
CA LEU A 814 -18.93 -31.89 -17.86
C LEU A 814 -19.61 -30.84 -18.74
N VAL A 815 -19.15 -29.59 -18.71
CA VAL A 815 -19.67 -28.52 -19.60
C VAL A 815 -19.40 -28.85 -21.06
N LYS A 816 -18.23 -29.42 -21.39
CA LYS A 816 -17.82 -29.70 -22.78
C LYS A 816 -18.22 -31.08 -23.29
N SER A 817 -18.70 -31.96 -22.41
CA SER A 817 -19.02 -33.34 -22.75
C SER A 817 -20.16 -33.45 -23.78
N GLN A 818 -20.13 -34.44 -24.67
CA GLN A 818 -21.19 -34.68 -25.66
C GLN A 818 -22.34 -35.51 -25.08
N LYS A 819 -23.51 -35.55 -25.75
CA LYS A 819 -24.74 -36.21 -25.26
C LYS A 819 -24.53 -37.69 -24.82
N ASN A 820 -23.62 -38.41 -25.48
CA ASN A 820 -23.37 -39.85 -25.24
C ASN A 820 -22.14 -40.15 -24.38
N THR A 821 -21.53 -39.14 -23.75
CA THR A 821 -20.33 -39.34 -22.92
C THR A 821 -20.66 -40.00 -21.58
N ASN A 822 -19.77 -40.89 -21.10
CA ASN A 822 -19.93 -41.54 -19.80
C ASN A 822 -19.57 -40.58 -18.65
N ILE A 823 -20.57 -39.81 -18.21
CA ILE A 823 -20.45 -38.84 -17.12
C ILE A 823 -20.67 -39.43 -15.72
N THR A 824 -21.03 -40.72 -15.60
CA THR A 824 -21.47 -41.30 -14.32
C THR A 824 -20.39 -41.29 -13.24
N MET A 825 -19.16 -41.67 -13.56
CA MET A 825 -18.06 -41.66 -12.58
C MET A 825 -17.61 -40.24 -12.20
N PRO A 826 -17.46 -39.30 -13.15
CA PRO A 826 -17.25 -37.88 -12.84
C PRO A 826 -18.33 -37.25 -11.94
N VAL A 827 -19.62 -37.55 -12.17
CA VAL A 827 -20.71 -37.03 -11.33
C VAL A 827 -20.67 -37.62 -9.92
N ARG A 828 -20.41 -38.94 -9.77
CA ARG A 828 -20.18 -39.56 -8.46
C ARG A 828 -18.95 -39.00 -7.74
N PHE A 829 -17.93 -38.60 -8.50
CA PHE A 829 -16.74 -37.96 -7.95
C PHE A 829 -17.09 -36.59 -7.35
N ILE A 830 -17.91 -35.79 -8.04
CA ILE A 830 -18.46 -34.55 -7.49
C ILE A 830 -19.27 -34.81 -6.21
N GLU A 831 -20.22 -35.75 -6.25
CA GLU A 831 -21.04 -36.11 -5.09
C GLU A 831 -20.20 -36.45 -3.84
N THR A 832 -19.08 -37.14 -4.04
CA THR A 832 -18.20 -37.57 -2.96
C THR A 832 -17.26 -36.47 -2.44
N PHE A 833 -16.77 -35.57 -3.30
CA PHE A 833 -15.69 -34.62 -2.96
C PHE A 833 -16.11 -33.15 -2.89
N ALA A 834 -17.26 -32.76 -3.43
CA ALA A 834 -17.66 -31.35 -3.56
C ALA A 834 -18.14 -30.73 -2.24
N PHE A 835 -18.84 -31.52 -1.40
CA PHE A 835 -19.67 -30.98 -0.32
C PHE A 835 -19.22 -31.44 1.08
N LEU A 836 -17.91 -31.42 1.31
CA LEU A 836 -17.30 -31.87 2.58
C LEU A 836 -17.21 -30.76 3.63
N ASP A 837 -17.17 -29.49 3.21
CA ASP A 837 -17.11 -28.31 4.09
C ASP A 837 -17.88 -27.12 3.47
N PRO A 838 -18.56 -26.27 4.28
CA PRO A 838 -19.39 -25.16 3.78
C PRO A 838 -18.64 -24.13 2.92
N GLU A 839 -17.37 -23.87 3.21
CA GLU A 839 -16.57 -22.85 2.52
C GLU A 839 -16.11 -23.32 1.12
N SER A 840 -15.84 -24.62 0.95
CA SER A 840 -15.57 -25.20 -0.38
C SER A 840 -16.79 -25.14 -1.30
N VAL A 841 -18.01 -25.21 -0.76
CA VAL A 841 -19.26 -25.11 -1.55
C VAL A 841 -19.31 -23.76 -2.27
N TYR A 842 -19.05 -22.67 -1.56
CA TYR A 842 -19.05 -21.33 -2.14
C TYR A 842 -17.96 -21.15 -3.21
N ARG A 843 -16.76 -21.67 -2.97
CA ARG A 843 -15.66 -21.65 -3.96
C ARG A 843 -15.99 -22.44 -5.22
N LEU A 844 -16.67 -23.58 -5.08
CA LEU A 844 -17.11 -24.39 -6.23
C LEU A 844 -18.18 -23.69 -7.05
N ILE A 845 -19.10 -22.97 -6.42
CA ILE A 845 -20.11 -22.16 -7.12
C ILE A 845 -19.42 -21.10 -7.98
N LYS A 846 -18.44 -20.36 -7.44
CA LYS A 846 -17.61 -19.42 -8.22
C LYS A 846 -16.81 -20.07 -9.36
N MET A 847 -16.53 -21.38 -9.28
CA MET A 847 -15.86 -22.14 -10.34
C MET A 847 -16.78 -22.62 -11.46
N GLY A 848 -18.08 -22.31 -11.40
CA GLY A 848 -19.06 -22.68 -12.44
C GLY A 848 -19.78 -24.01 -12.18
N TYR A 849 -19.92 -24.43 -10.92
CA TYR A 849 -20.66 -25.65 -10.56
C TYR A 849 -22.08 -25.68 -11.14
N MET A 850 -22.83 -24.59 -10.97
CA MET A 850 -24.22 -24.51 -11.44
C MET A 850 -24.31 -24.65 -12.96
N THR A 851 -23.46 -23.94 -13.71
CA THR A 851 -23.40 -24.02 -15.18
C THR A 851 -23.09 -25.44 -15.66
N ALA A 852 -22.14 -26.13 -15.01
CA ALA A 852 -21.79 -27.51 -15.36
C ALA A 852 -22.92 -28.49 -15.09
N MET A 853 -23.57 -28.39 -13.93
CA MET A 853 -24.66 -29.30 -13.56
C MET A 853 -25.92 -29.05 -14.40
N VAL A 854 -26.27 -27.80 -14.68
CA VAL A 854 -27.36 -27.44 -15.60
C VAL A 854 -27.09 -28.01 -17.00
N SER A 855 -25.86 -27.88 -17.51
CA SER A 855 -25.46 -28.47 -18.79
C SER A 855 -25.63 -30.01 -18.80
N VAL A 856 -25.28 -30.68 -17.70
CA VAL A 856 -25.47 -32.13 -17.54
C VAL A 856 -26.95 -32.51 -17.52
N VAL A 857 -27.80 -31.77 -16.80
CA VAL A 857 -29.26 -32.01 -16.75
C VAL A 857 -29.86 -31.90 -18.14
N VAL A 858 -29.50 -30.86 -18.91
CA VAL A 858 -30.01 -30.65 -20.27
C VAL A 858 -29.58 -31.79 -21.19
N LYS A 859 -28.29 -32.12 -21.22
CA LYS A 859 -27.77 -33.22 -22.07
C LYS A 859 -28.36 -34.58 -21.71
N THR A 860 -28.54 -34.86 -20.43
CA THR A 860 -29.14 -36.13 -19.98
C THR A 860 -30.63 -36.21 -20.29
N SER A 861 -31.34 -35.08 -20.22
CA SER A 861 -32.75 -34.99 -20.64
C SER A 861 -32.89 -35.20 -22.15
N GLU A 862 -32.05 -34.55 -22.95
CA GLU A 862 -32.01 -34.72 -24.41
C GLU A 862 -31.65 -36.16 -24.83
N ALA A 863 -30.66 -36.78 -24.18
CA ALA A 863 -30.29 -38.17 -24.46
C ALA A 863 -31.42 -39.18 -24.14
N MET A 864 -32.36 -38.80 -23.26
CA MET A 864 -33.56 -39.58 -22.94
C MET A 864 -34.77 -39.20 -23.81
N GLY A 865 -34.63 -38.25 -24.75
CA GLY A 865 -35.73 -37.75 -25.58
C GLY A 865 -36.73 -36.86 -24.83
N ILE A 866 -36.38 -36.36 -23.64
CA ILE A 866 -37.25 -35.56 -22.78
C ILE A 866 -37.16 -34.10 -23.19
N GLY A 867 -38.29 -33.52 -23.59
CA GLY A 867 -38.41 -32.10 -23.97
C GLY A 867 -38.20 -31.79 -25.46
N ALA A 868 -37.90 -32.79 -26.30
CA ALA A 868 -37.79 -32.64 -27.76
C ALA A 868 -39.16 -32.83 -28.45
N GLY A 869 -39.89 -31.74 -28.68
CA GLY A 869 -41.16 -31.73 -29.42
C GLY A 869 -42.04 -30.51 -29.11
N ALA A 870 -42.78 -30.02 -30.11
CA ALA A 870 -43.72 -28.89 -29.99
C ALA A 870 -44.89 -29.20 -29.02
N ASP A 871 -45.36 -30.44 -28.98
CA ASP A 871 -46.49 -30.90 -28.16
C ASP A 871 -46.08 -31.61 -26.85
N GLY A 872 -44.78 -31.74 -26.58
CA GLY A 872 -44.27 -32.47 -25.43
C GLY A 872 -44.18 -31.63 -24.15
N ALA A 873 -45.29 -31.09 -23.67
CA ALA A 873 -45.36 -30.59 -22.30
C ALA A 873 -45.25 -31.79 -21.35
N PHE A 874 -44.04 -32.06 -20.86
CA PHE A 874 -43.87 -33.01 -19.75
C PHE A 874 -44.56 -32.41 -18.52
N HIS A 875 -45.72 -32.96 -18.15
CA HIS A 875 -46.30 -32.74 -16.83
C HIS A 875 -45.34 -33.38 -15.81
N LEU A 876 -44.41 -32.59 -15.28
CA LEU A 876 -43.42 -33.01 -14.28
C LEU A 876 -44.05 -33.42 -12.93
N GLU A 877 -45.39 -33.52 -12.88
CA GLU A 877 -46.17 -33.86 -11.71
C GLU A 877 -46.20 -35.36 -11.41
N GLU A 878 -45.89 -36.28 -12.35
CA GLU A 878 -46.09 -37.73 -12.08
C GLU A 878 -44.82 -38.58 -11.90
N THR A 879 -43.77 -38.56 -12.73
CA THR A 879 -42.49 -39.26 -12.39
C THR A 879 -41.28 -38.76 -13.19
N VAL A 880 -40.17 -38.47 -12.51
CA VAL A 880 -38.86 -38.17 -13.13
C VAL A 880 -38.03 -39.46 -13.19
N PRO A 881 -37.32 -39.77 -14.29
CA PRO A 881 -36.43 -40.94 -14.34
C PRO A 881 -35.39 -40.93 -13.20
N PRO A 882 -35.09 -42.07 -12.56
CA PRO A 882 -34.27 -42.11 -11.34
C PRO A 882 -32.84 -41.56 -11.55
N LYS A 883 -32.29 -41.72 -12.76
CA LYS A 883 -30.97 -41.16 -13.12
C LYS A 883 -31.01 -39.63 -13.23
N LEU A 884 -32.09 -39.05 -13.75
CA LEU A 884 -32.27 -37.61 -13.88
C LEU A 884 -32.60 -36.99 -12.52
N ASP A 885 -33.45 -37.65 -11.72
CA ASP A 885 -33.79 -37.22 -10.38
C ASP A 885 -32.55 -37.14 -9.47
N ALA A 886 -31.65 -38.14 -9.51
CA ALA A 886 -30.40 -38.09 -8.75
C ALA A 886 -29.50 -36.88 -9.11
N ILE A 887 -29.42 -36.52 -10.40
CA ILE A 887 -28.64 -35.35 -10.86
C ILE A 887 -29.32 -34.05 -10.40
N LEU A 888 -30.66 -34.00 -10.45
CA LEU A 888 -31.45 -32.86 -9.98
C LEU A 888 -31.36 -32.67 -8.46
N GLN A 889 -31.32 -33.74 -7.66
CA GLN A 889 -31.05 -33.64 -6.22
C GLN A 889 -29.62 -33.13 -5.94
N LEU A 890 -28.63 -33.57 -6.73
CA LEU A 890 -27.25 -33.10 -6.61
C LEU A 890 -27.10 -31.60 -6.96
N LEU A 891 -27.96 -31.08 -7.86
CA LEU A 891 -28.04 -29.66 -8.18
C LEU A 891 -28.46 -28.80 -6.98
N LEU A 892 -29.33 -29.32 -6.09
CA LEU A 892 -29.83 -28.61 -4.91
C LEU A 892 -28.96 -28.77 -3.66
N THR A 893 -28.06 -29.76 -3.64
CA THR A 893 -27.17 -30.01 -2.49
C THR A 893 -26.38 -28.78 -2.00
N PRO A 894 -25.90 -27.86 -2.85
CA PRO A 894 -25.29 -26.61 -2.38
C PRO A 894 -26.22 -25.71 -1.58
N ILE A 895 -27.53 -25.68 -1.91
CA ILE A 895 -28.52 -24.82 -1.25
C ILE A 895 -28.76 -25.31 0.18
N ASP A 896 -28.84 -26.63 0.38
CA ASP A 896 -29.05 -27.24 1.69
C ASP A 896 -27.84 -27.09 2.62
N LYS A 897 -26.62 -27.09 2.06
CA LYS A 897 -25.36 -27.06 2.82
C LYS A 897 -24.77 -25.66 3.04
N CYS A 898 -25.33 -24.62 2.44
CA CYS A 898 -24.87 -23.24 2.61
C CYS A 898 -25.64 -22.48 3.69
N ASP A 899 -24.94 -21.55 4.36
CA ASP A 899 -25.51 -20.61 5.33
C ASP A 899 -26.54 -19.68 4.70
N LYS A 900 -27.52 -19.23 5.50
CA LYS A 900 -28.64 -18.38 5.03
C LYS A 900 -28.18 -17.17 4.20
N GLU A 901 -27.13 -16.47 4.62
CA GLU A 901 -26.59 -15.30 3.91
C GLU A 901 -26.00 -15.63 2.53
N LYS A 902 -25.40 -16.82 2.37
CA LYS A 902 -24.74 -17.26 1.14
C LYS A 902 -25.71 -17.93 0.16
N ARG A 903 -26.89 -18.37 0.60
CA ARG A 903 -27.91 -19.02 -0.24
C ARG A 903 -28.39 -18.15 -1.41
N CYS A 904 -28.53 -16.84 -1.19
CA CYS A 904 -28.93 -15.90 -2.24
C CYS A 904 -27.92 -15.90 -3.41
N THR A 905 -26.62 -15.94 -3.12
CA THR A 905 -25.58 -15.99 -4.15
C THR A 905 -25.58 -17.32 -4.92
N VAL A 906 -25.87 -18.43 -4.22
CA VAL A 906 -26.01 -19.77 -4.84
C VAL A 906 -27.19 -19.79 -5.81
N LEU A 907 -28.34 -19.25 -5.38
CA LEU A 907 -29.55 -19.16 -6.19
C LEU A 907 -29.37 -18.22 -7.39
N ASN A 908 -28.70 -17.08 -7.21
CA ASN A 908 -28.37 -16.18 -8.32
C ASN A 908 -27.50 -16.89 -9.38
N SER A 909 -26.46 -17.61 -8.94
CA SER A 909 -25.60 -18.39 -9.84
C SER A 909 -26.36 -19.49 -10.59
N LEU A 910 -27.38 -20.09 -9.98
CA LEU A 910 -28.26 -21.07 -10.63
C LEU A 910 -29.13 -20.41 -11.70
N LEU A 911 -29.73 -19.25 -11.40
CA LEU A 911 -30.56 -18.49 -12.33
C LEU A 911 -29.76 -17.99 -13.54
N SER A 912 -28.56 -17.45 -13.32
CA SER A 912 -27.62 -17.07 -14.38
C SER A 912 -27.25 -18.29 -15.26
N ALA A 913 -26.94 -19.44 -14.66
CA ALA A 913 -26.62 -20.66 -15.39
C ALA A 913 -27.77 -21.19 -16.26
N ILE A 914 -29.04 -20.98 -15.85
CA ILE A 914 -30.22 -21.31 -16.66
C ILE A 914 -30.35 -20.34 -17.84
N ASN A 915 -30.10 -19.05 -17.62
CA ASN A 915 -30.20 -18.02 -18.66
C ASN A 915 -29.12 -18.15 -19.74
N GLU A 916 -27.87 -18.44 -19.35
CA GLU A 916 -26.70 -18.52 -20.23
C GLU A 916 -26.61 -19.82 -21.07
N ASN A 917 -27.48 -20.81 -20.82
CA ASN A 917 -27.38 -22.10 -21.51
C ASN A 917 -27.88 -22.01 -22.98
N PRO A 918 -27.11 -22.56 -23.96
CA PRO A 918 -27.47 -22.52 -25.38
C PRO A 918 -28.60 -23.50 -25.78
N ASN A 919 -28.87 -24.58 -25.03
CA ASN A 919 -29.90 -25.57 -25.37
C ASN A 919 -31.20 -25.26 -24.61
N GLN A 920 -31.95 -24.30 -25.15
CA GLN A 920 -32.80 -23.41 -24.36
C GLN A 920 -34.18 -23.98 -24.00
N SER A 921 -34.76 -24.84 -24.84
CA SER A 921 -36.12 -25.35 -24.63
C SER A 921 -36.20 -26.38 -23.49
N VAL A 922 -35.25 -27.31 -23.42
CA VAL A 922 -35.20 -28.39 -22.43
C VAL A 922 -34.80 -27.87 -21.05
N ALA A 923 -33.82 -26.96 -20.99
CA ALA A 923 -33.40 -26.32 -19.73
C ALA A 923 -34.58 -25.63 -19.04
N VAL A 924 -35.32 -24.82 -19.79
CA VAL A 924 -36.48 -24.07 -19.31
C VAL A 924 -37.62 -25.03 -18.90
N ARG A 925 -37.93 -26.05 -19.71
CA ARG A 925 -39.02 -26.99 -19.42
C ARG A 925 -38.76 -27.91 -18.22
N VAL A 926 -37.53 -28.40 -18.04
CA VAL A 926 -37.18 -29.38 -17.00
C VAL A 926 -36.77 -28.70 -15.69
N LEU A 927 -35.85 -27.73 -15.74
CA LEU A 927 -35.30 -27.12 -14.52
C LEU A 927 -36.31 -26.21 -13.84
N LEU A 928 -37.14 -25.48 -14.59
CA LEU A 928 -38.11 -24.56 -13.99
C LEU A 928 -39.28 -25.30 -13.36
N ALA A 929 -39.76 -26.39 -13.98
CA ALA A 929 -40.76 -27.26 -13.36
C ALA A 929 -40.19 -28.00 -12.13
N PHE A 930 -38.91 -28.35 -12.12
CA PHE A 930 -38.23 -28.87 -10.94
C PHE A 930 -38.10 -27.80 -9.82
N ILE A 931 -37.75 -26.56 -10.15
CA ILE A 931 -37.73 -25.45 -9.17
C ILE A 931 -39.14 -25.24 -8.59
N ARG A 932 -40.18 -25.20 -9.43
CA ARG A 932 -41.60 -25.10 -8.99
C ARG A 932 -41.96 -26.21 -8.00
N LYS A 933 -41.61 -27.47 -8.30
CA LYS A 933 -41.85 -28.61 -7.40
C LYS A 933 -41.18 -28.42 -6.03
N ASN A 934 -39.96 -27.89 -6.01
CA ASN A 934 -39.21 -27.69 -4.76
C ASN A 934 -39.67 -26.46 -3.97
N ILE A 935 -40.21 -25.43 -4.63
CA ILE A 935 -40.88 -24.29 -3.97
C ILE A 935 -42.18 -24.77 -3.33
N LYS A 936 -43.04 -25.49 -4.06
CA LYS A 936 -44.27 -26.10 -3.50
C LYS A 936 -43.97 -27.06 -2.34
N ALA A 937 -42.87 -27.79 -2.41
CA ALA A 937 -42.40 -28.68 -1.34
C ALA A 937 -41.71 -27.93 -0.16
N LYS A 938 -41.65 -26.60 -0.19
CA LYS A 938 -40.98 -25.72 0.81
C LYS A 938 -39.49 -26.03 1.05
N LYS A 939 -38.80 -26.62 0.07
CA LYS A 939 -37.35 -26.87 0.13
C LYS A 939 -36.53 -25.62 -0.22
N ILE A 940 -37.08 -24.76 -1.09
CA ILE A 940 -36.52 -23.45 -1.44
C ILE A 940 -37.50 -22.39 -0.91
N SER A 941 -37.02 -21.43 -0.12
CA SER A 941 -37.89 -20.36 0.36
C SER A 941 -38.14 -19.33 -0.73
N PHE A 942 -39.37 -18.84 -0.82
CA PHE A 942 -39.75 -17.80 -1.77
C PHE A 942 -38.94 -16.52 -1.56
N GLU A 943 -38.67 -16.16 -0.30
CA GLU A 943 -37.91 -14.98 0.10
C GLU A 943 -36.43 -15.05 -0.34
N ASP A 944 -35.76 -16.21 -0.19
CA ASP A 944 -34.37 -16.38 -0.65
C ASP A 944 -34.23 -16.24 -2.17
N VAL A 945 -35.24 -16.71 -2.94
CA VAL A 945 -35.29 -16.54 -4.40
C VAL A 945 -35.46 -15.06 -4.76
N MET A 946 -36.29 -14.34 -4.02
CA MET A 946 -36.48 -12.90 -4.22
C MET A 946 -35.21 -12.10 -3.92
N SER A 947 -34.57 -12.37 -2.78
CA SER A 947 -33.31 -11.71 -2.41
C SER A 947 -32.16 -12.05 -3.37
N ALA A 948 -32.18 -13.20 -4.04
CA ALA A 948 -31.20 -13.55 -5.08
C ALA A 948 -31.29 -12.63 -6.31
N PHE A 949 -32.47 -12.12 -6.67
CA PHE A 949 -32.64 -11.13 -7.72
C PHE A 949 -32.17 -9.72 -7.30
N GLU A 950 -32.21 -9.40 -6.00
CA GLU A 950 -31.78 -8.09 -5.45
C GLU A 950 -30.26 -7.98 -5.23
N PHE A 951 -29.55 -9.11 -5.09
CA PHE A 951 -28.15 -9.17 -4.64
C PHE A 951 -27.13 -8.42 -5.54
N ASP A 952 -27.49 -8.05 -6.78
CA ASP A 952 -26.60 -7.39 -7.76
C ASP A 952 -26.59 -5.85 -7.65
N GLN A 953 -27.41 -5.24 -6.79
CA GLN A 953 -27.46 -3.77 -6.63
C GLN A 953 -26.50 -3.21 -5.54
N ASN A 954 -26.03 -4.04 -4.59
CA ASN A 954 -25.37 -3.55 -3.36
C ASN A 954 -23.87 -3.86 -3.19
N GLN A 955 -23.18 -4.49 -4.15
CA GLN A 955 -21.72 -4.68 -4.09
C GLN A 955 -21.00 -4.09 -5.31
N LYS A 956 -20.23 -3.01 -5.08
CA LYS A 956 -19.04 -2.68 -5.86
C LYS A 956 -18.02 -3.81 -5.67
N LEU A 957 -18.07 -4.83 -6.51
CA LEU A 957 -16.98 -5.79 -6.69
C LEU A 957 -16.22 -5.46 -7.98
N ASP A 958 -14.91 -5.66 -7.91
CA ASP A 958 -13.88 -5.21 -8.84
C ASP A 958 -14.24 -5.22 -10.34
N VAL A 959 -13.88 -4.10 -10.98
CA VAL A 959 -13.82 -3.89 -12.43
C VAL A 959 -12.93 -4.95 -13.07
N SER A 960 -13.51 -6.04 -13.62
CA SER A 960 -12.90 -6.84 -14.71
C SER A 960 -13.77 -7.93 -15.36
N SER A 961 -15.09 -8.00 -15.12
CA SER A 961 -15.96 -8.92 -15.88
C SER A 961 -17.13 -8.19 -16.52
N GLU A 962 -17.19 -8.20 -17.86
CA GLU A 962 -18.27 -7.67 -18.71
C GLU A 962 -19.64 -8.38 -18.52
N GLN A 963 -19.82 -9.17 -17.45
CA GLN A 963 -20.92 -10.13 -17.26
C GLN A 963 -21.80 -9.81 -16.03
N SER A 964 -22.28 -8.57 -15.89
CA SER A 964 -23.35 -8.26 -14.92
C SER A 964 -24.71 -8.67 -15.48
N THR A 965 -25.45 -9.55 -14.79
CA THR A 965 -26.75 -10.13 -15.22
C THR A 965 -27.97 -9.45 -14.59
N SER A 966 -27.84 -8.24 -14.03
CA SER A 966 -29.00 -7.55 -13.48
C SER A 966 -30.04 -7.23 -14.55
N ALA A 967 -31.33 -7.44 -14.23
CA ALA A 967 -32.45 -7.25 -15.15
C ALA A 967 -32.49 -5.83 -15.75
N GLU A 968 -32.12 -4.82 -14.95
CA GLU A 968 -32.08 -3.41 -15.35
C GLU A 968 -30.93 -3.14 -16.34
N ASN A 969 -29.73 -3.68 -16.11
CA ASN A 969 -28.57 -3.48 -17.01
C ASN A 969 -28.75 -4.18 -18.36
N ILE A 970 -29.51 -5.27 -18.43
CA ILE A 970 -29.83 -5.98 -19.69
C ILE A 970 -30.78 -5.13 -20.54
N VAL A 971 -31.75 -4.47 -19.91
CA VAL A 971 -32.71 -3.57 -20.56
C VAL A 971 -31.99 -2.34 -21.12
N ASP A 972 -31.16 -1.67 -20.31
CA ASP A 972 -30.40 -0.49 -20.75
C ASP A 972 -29.40 -0.83 -21.88
N ARG A 973 -28.77 -2.02 -21.83
CA ARG A 973 -27.85 -2.49 -22.90
C ARG A 973 -28.59 -2.85 -24.18
N ALA A 974 -29.80 -3.39 -24.09
CA ALA A 974 -30.62 -3.72 -25.25
C ALA A 974 -31.13 -2.45 -25.97
N GLU A 975 -31.38 -1.37 -25.23
CA GLU A 975 -31.75 -0.06 -25.79
C GLU A 975 -30.55 0.68 -26.41
N ALA A 976 -29.35 0.55 -25.81
CA ALA A 976 -28.14 1.24 -26.28
C ALA A 976 -27.49 0.61 -27.53
N GLN A 977 -27.72 -0.69 -27.80
CA GLN A 977 -27.11 -1.40 -28.93
C GLN A 977 -28.07 -1.49 -30.12
N GLY A 978 -27.89 -0.60 -31.09
CA GLY A 978 -28.59 -0.69 -32.38
C GLY A 978 -28.30 -1.99 -33.16
N LYS A 979 -29.29 -2.43 -33.94
CA LYS A 979 -29.36 -3.55 -34.90
C LYS A 979 -28.03 -4.32 -35.14
N SER A 980 -27.69 -5.24 -34.25
CA SER A 980 -26.54 -6.16 -34.34
C SER A 980 -26.96 -7.59 -33.97
N GLU A 981 -26.27 -8.63 -34.45
CA GLU A 981 -26.51 -10.05 -34.08
C GLU A 981 -26.55 -10.25 -32.55
N LYS A 982 -25.77 -9.47 -31.79
CA LYS A 982 -25.79 -9.48 -30.32
C LYS A 982 -27.16 -9.09 -29.72
N MET A 983 -27.99 -8.35 -30.45
CA MET A 983 -29.33 -7.93 -30.02
C MET A 983 -30.31 -9.12 -29.98
N MET A 984 -30.12 -10.16 -30.80
CA MET A 984 -30.98 -11.37 -30.76
C MET A 984 -30.76 -12.19 -29.48
N ASP A 985 -29.49 -12.40 -29.09
CA ASP A 985 -29.13 -13.09 -27.84
C ASP A 985 -29.70 -12.35 -26.62
N LEU A 986 -29.60 -11.02 -26.60
CA LEU A 986 -30.14 -10.15 -25.54
C LEU A 986 -31.67 -10.22 -25.42
N LYS A 987 -32.41 -10.28 -26.54
CA LYS A 987 -33.89 -10.41 -26.54
C LYS A 987 -34.35 -11.76 -25.98
N LEU A 988 -33.68 -12.84 -26.36
CA LEU A 988 -33.98 -14.20 -25.91
C LEU A 988 -33.69 -14.37 -24.41
N VAL A 989 -32.60 -13.78 -23.92
CA VAL A 989 -32.30 -13.68 -22.48
C VAL A 989 -33.40 -12.90 -21.75
N GLY A 990 -33.87 -11.78 -22.32
CA GLY A 990 -35.00 -11.01 -21.78
C GLY A 990 -36.31 -11.81 -21.71
N GLN A 991 -36.64 -12.60 -22.73
CA GLN A 991 -37.81 -13.48 -22.75
C GLN A 991 -37.74 -14.59 -21.69
N LYS A 992 -36.56 -15.20 -21.47
CA LYS A 992 -36.35 -16.17 -20.40
C LYS A 992 -36.57 -15.55 -19.03
N MET A 993 -36.04 -14.36 -18.80
CA MET A 993 -36.16 -13.65 -17.53
C MET A 993 -37.61 -13.24 -17.26
N ALA A 994 -38.33 -12.74 -18.28
CA ALA A 994 -39.76 -12.44 -18.19
C ALA A 994 -40.59 -13.67 -17.79
N TRP A 995 -40.33 -14.83 -18.40
CA TRP A 995 -41.02 -16.08 -18.07
C TRP A 995 -40.73 -16.52 -16.63
N ILE A 996 -39.46 -16.49 -16.20
CA ILE A 996 -39.08 -16.87 -14.82
C ILE A 996 -39.79 -15.98 -13.81
N LEU A 997 -39.79 -14.67 -14.02
CA LEU A 997 -40.42 -13.71 -13.11
C LEU A 997 -41.95 -13.88 -13.04
N THR A 998 -42.60 -14.14 -14.19
CA THR A 998 -44.05 -14.40 -14.26
C THR A 998 -44.47 -15.75 -13.65
N GLU A 999 -43.62 -16.78 -13.73
CA GLU A 999 -43.85 -18.07 -13.03
C GLU A 999 -43.66 -17.90 -11.51
N ILE A 1000 -42.63 -17.17 -11.06
CA ILE A 1000 -42.43 -16.87 -9.63
C ILE A 1000 -43.62 -16.08 -9.06
N MET A 1001 -44.15 -15.12 -9.82
CA MET A 1001 -45.39 -14.41 -9.47
C MET A 1001 -46.57 -15.35 -9.26
N THR A 1002 -46.83 -16.21 -10.23
CA THR A 1002 -47.97 -17.12 -10.19
C THR A 1002 -47.85 -18.11 -9.04
N ILE A 1003 -46.66 -18.65 -8.77
CA ILE A 1003 -46.41 -19.53 -7.62
C ILE A 1003 -46.67 -18.78 -6.30
N GLY A 1004 -46.15 -17.57 -6.14
CA GLY A 1004 -46.34 -16.84 -4.88
C GLY A 1004 -47.76 -16.29 -4.69
N GLU A 1005 -48.54 -16.12 -5.76
CA GLU A 1005 -49.99 -15.87 -5.68
C GLU A 1005 -50.78 -17.16 -5.36
N GLU A 1006 -50.39 -18.32 -5.90
CA GLU A 1006 -50.94 -19.65 -5.56
C GLU A 1006 -50.71 -20.01 -4.08
N ASP A 1007 -49.49 -19.76 -3.56
CA ASP A 1007 -49.08 -20.11 -2.19
C ASP A 1007 -49.45 -19.04 -1.14
N GLY A 1008 -50.02 -17.90 -1.55
CA GLY A 1008 -50.41 -16.79 -0.67
C GLY A 1008 -49.25 -15.99 -0.07
N SER A 1009 -48.00 -16.29 -0.42
CA SER A 1009 -46.78 -15.61 0.06
C SER A 1009 -46.66 -14.16 -0.44
N LEU A 1010 -47.39 -13.80 -1.49
CA LEU A 1010 -47.45 -12.43 -2.04
C LEU A 1010 -48.51 -11.52 -1.42
N GLN A 1011 -49.24 -11.92 -0.38
CA GLN A 1011 -50.25 -11.05 0.24
C GLN A 1011 -49.59 -9.90 1.03
N ASN A 1012 -49.66 -8.67 0.49
CA ASN A 1012 -49.18 -7.41 1.09
C ASN A 1012 -47.69 -7.36 1.50
N SER A 1013 -46.77 -7.73 0.61
CA SER A 1013 -45.33 -7.56 0.84
C SER A 1013 -44.71 -6.51 -0.09
N ALA A 1014 -43.72 -5.74 0.40
CA ALA A 1014 -42.90 -4.84 -0.43
C ALA A 1014 -42.25 -5.57 -1.62
N ALA A 1015 -41.99 -6.88 -1.46
CA ALA A 1015 -41.51 -7.76 -2.52
C ALA A 1015 -42.49 -7.87 -3.70
N LYS A 1016 -43.82 -7.86 -3.47
CA LYS A 1016 -44.84 -7.84 -4.54
C LYS A 1016 -44.72 -6.59 -5.40
N VAL A 1017 -44.66 -5.41 -4.78
CA VAL A 1017 -44.55 -4.12 -5.49
C VAL A 1017 -43.25 -4.04 -6.30
N ARG A 1018 -42.12 -4.47 -5.72
CA ARG A 1018 -40.81 -4.47 -6.40
C ARG A 1018 -40.76 -5.43 -7.59
N LEU A 1019 -41.26 -6.65 -7.41
CA LEU A 1019 -41.31 -7.65 -8.47
C LEU A 1019 -42.19 -7.16 -9.64
N LEU A 1020 -43.33 -6.52 -9.34
CA LEU A 1020 -44.20 -5.93 -10.35
C LEU A 1020 -43.53 -4.80 -11.14
N SER A 1021 -42.67 -3.99 -10.50
CA SER A 1021 -41.86 -2.94 -11.14
C SER A 1021 -40.80 -3.51 -12.10
N VAL A 1022 -40.13 -4.61 -11.74
CA VAL A 1022 -39.17 -5.27 -12.66
C VAL A 1022 -39.91 -5.92 -13.83
N ILE A 1023 -41.03 -6.59 -13.56
CA ILE A 1023 -41.84 -7.26 -14.58
C ILE A 1023 -42.46 -6.25 -15.56
N SER A 1024 -42.88 -5.07 -15.08
CA SER A 1024 -43.43 -4.02 -15.95
C SER A 1024 -42.42 -3.44 -16.93
N LYS A 1025 -41.12 -3.57 -16.66
CA LYS A 1025 -40.04 -3.17 -17.59
C LYS A 1025 -39.65 -4.29 -18.57
N VAL A 1026 -39.50 -5.53 -18.08
CA VAL A 1026 -38.94 -6.65 -18.86
C VAL A 1026 -39.98 -7.31 -19.78
N VAL A 1027 -41.23 -7.46 -19.34
CA VAL A 1027 -42.28 -8.16 -20.10
C VAL A 1027 -42.65 -7.45 -21.41
N PRO A 1028 -42.82 -6.11 -21.46
CA PRO A 1028 -42.98 -5.36 -22.70
C PRO A 1028 -41.94 -5.70 -23.77
N ILE A 1029 -40.66 -5.68 -23.39
CA ILE A 1029 -39.53 -5.92 -24.31
C ILE A 1029 -39.50 -7.37 -24.80
N ALA A 1030 -39.81 -8.32 -23.91
CA ALA A 1030 -39.91 -9.73 -24.25
C ALA A 1030 -41.03 -10.04 -25.28
N LEU A 1031 -42.13 -9.28 -25.26
CA LEU A 1031 -43.28 -9.48 -26.13
C LEU A 1031 -43.22 -8.66 -27.43
N ASN A 1032 -42.33 -7.65 -27.52
CA ASN A 1032 -42.17 -6.72 -28.65
C ASN A 1032 -41.33 -7.25 -29.83
N SER A 1033 -41.39 -8.54 -30.15
CA SER A 1033 -40.70 -9.09 -31.32
C SER A 1033 -41.43 -8.66 -32.60
N SER A 1034 -41.06 -7.49 -33.13
CA SER A 1034 -41.51 -7.02 -34.45
C SER A 1034 -41.19 -8.05 -35.53
N SER A 1035 -42.19 -8.28 -36.38
CA SER A 1035 -42.24 -9.09 -37.60
C SER A 1035 -41.23 -8.74 -38.71
N ASP A 1036 -40.11 -8.07 -38.40
CA ASP A 1036 -39.28 -7.36 -39.38
C ASP A 1036 -37.83 -7.87 -39.48
N PHE A 1037 -37.55 -9.12 -39.10
CA PHE A 1037 -36.24 -9.75 -39.37
C PHE A 1037 -36.39 -10.80 -40.48
N ASP A 1038 -35.67 -10.60 -41.57
CA ASP A 1038 -35.65 -11.48 -42.74
C ASP A 1038 -35.53 -12.95 -42.36
N ASP A 1039 -36.51 -13.73 -42.81
CA ASP A 1039 -36.88 -15.08 -42.39
C ASP A 1039 -35.82 -16.19 -42.61
N LYS A 1040 -34.62 -15.86 -43.10
CA LYS A 1040 -33.69 -16.82 -43.72
C LYS A 1040 -32.52 -17.31 -42.86
N SER A 1041 -32.24 -16.74 -41.67
CA SER A 1041 -31.03 -17.05 -40.90
C SER A 1041 -31.22 -17.76 -39.54
N MET A 1042 -32.44 -17.88 -39.02
CA MET A 1042 -32.68 -18.53 -37.71
C MET A 1042 -32.91 -20.04 -37.85
N GLU A 1043 -32.26 -20.84 -36.99
CA GLU A 1043 -32.52 -22.29 -36.85
C GLU A 1043 -33.96 -22.54 -36.35
N THR A 1044 -34.61 -23.59 -36.84
CA THR A 1044 -36.03 -23.88 -36.59
C THR A 1044 -36.40 -24.09 -35.12
N GLU A 1045 -35.47 -24.57 -34.28
CA GLU A 1045 -35.72 -24.81 -32.84
C GLU A 1045 -35.79 -23.54 -32.00
N GLU A 1046 -35.01 -22.50 -32.32
CA GLU A 1046 -35.01 -21.23 -31.59
C GLU A 1046 -36.30 -20.45 -31.83
N LYS A 1047 -36.79 -20.43 -33.08
CA LYS A 1047 -38.11 -19.85 -33.42
C LYS A 1047 -39.23 -20.52 -32.62
N VAL A 1048 -39.25 -21.85 -32.56
CA VAL A 1048 -40.23 -22.63 -31.78
C VAL A 1048 -40.15 -22.30 -30.29
N THR A 1049 -38.94 -22.12 -29.76
CA THR A 1049 -38.73 -21.79 -28.33
C THR A 1049 -39.19 -20.37 -28.00
N GLN A 1050 -38.91 -19.39 -28.86
CA GLN A 1050 -39.38 -18.01 -28.71
C GLN A 1050 -40.90 -17.90 -28.80
N CYS A 1051 -41.54 -18.58 -29.76
CA CYS A 1051 -43.00 -18.64 -29.87
C CYS A 1051 -43.62 -19.29 -28.62
N TRP A 1052 -43.07 -20.40 -28.15
CA TRP A 1052 -43.54 -21.05 -26.92
C TRP A 1052 -43.37 -20.15 -25.68
N LEU A 1053 -42.24 -19.45 -25.54
CA LEU A 1053 -42.01 -18.50 -24.44
C LEU A 1053 -43.04 -17.36 -24.48
N LYS A 1054 -43.29 -16.77 -25.66
CA LYS A 1054 -44.29 -15.72 -25.87
C LYS A 1054 -45.69 -16.19 -25.48
N GLU A 1055 -46.14 -17.33 -26.00
CA GLU A 1055 -47.46 -17.91 -25.66
C GLU A 1055 -47.57 -18.28 -24.17
N SER A 1056 -46.50 -18.80 -23.58
CA SER A 1056 -46.48 -19.25 -22.19
C SER A 1056 -46.43 -18.08 -21.20
N ILE A 1057 -45.80 -16.96 -21.55
CA ILE A 1057 -45.86 -15.71 -20.77
C ILE A 1057 -47.28 -15.14 -20.87
N GLN A 1058 -47.87 -15.09 -22.07
CA GLN A 1058 -49.23 -14.61 -22.29
C GLN A 1058 -50.28 -15.40 -21.50
N LYS A 1059 -50.19 -16.74 -21.47
CA LYS A 1059 -51.11 -17.59 -20.69
C LYS A 1059 -51.03 -17.38 -19.18
N ARG A 1060 -49.91 -16.86 -18.65
CA ARG A 1060 -49.66 -16.69 -17.21
C ARG A 1060 -49.90 -15.29 -16.66
N LEU A 1061 -50.01 -14.29 -17.54
CA LEU A 1061 -50.43 -12.94 -17.18
C LEU A 1061 -51.94 -12.94 -16.87
N THR A 1062 -52.29 -13.24 -15.62
CA THR A 1062 -53.68 -13.20 -15.15
C THR A 1062 -54.14 -11.75 -14.89
N LEU A 1063 -55.46 -11.49 -14.93
CA LEU A 1063 -56.04 -10.16 -14.69
C LEU A 1063 -55.55 -9.50 -13.37
N PRO A 1064 -55.39 -10.22 -12.24
CA PRO A 1064 -54.85 -9.66 -11.00
C PRO A 1064 -53.39 -9.20 -11.13
N ILE A 1065 -52.55 -9.98 -11.81
CA ILE A 1065 -51.13 -9.64 -12.06
C ILE A 1065 -51.05 -8.38 -12.92
N PHE A 1066 -51.85 -8.31 -13.98
CA PHE A 1066 -51.91 -7.16 -14.88
C PHE A 1066 -52.41 -5.88 -14.17
N LYS A 1067 -53.46 -5.99 -13.35
CA LYS A 1067 -53.97 -4.88 -12.52
C LYS A 1067 -52.89 -4.35 -11.57
N SER A 1068 -52.14 -5.25 -10.94
CA SER A 1068 -51.09 -4.89 -9.99
C SER A 1068 -49.85 -4.27 -10.66
N MET A 1069 -49.53 -4.66 -11.91
CA MET A 1069 -48.43 -4.06 -12.70
C MET A 1069 -48.74 -2.61 -13.06
N ILE A 1070 -49.95 -2.33 -13.54
CA ILE A 1070 -50.39 -0.97 -13.92
C ILE A 1070 -50.41 -0.05 -12.69
N PHE A 1071 -50.93 -0.53 -11.56
CA PHE A 1071 -50.97 0.25 -10.32
C PHE A 1071 -49.56 0.62 -9.81
N SER A 1072 -48.61 -0.32 -9.87
CA SER A 1072 -47.22 -0.06 -9.48
C SER A 1072 -46.51 0.92 -10.41
N ALA A 1073 -46.75 0.85 -11.72
CA ALA A 1073 -46.17 1.78 -12.69
C ALA A 1073 -46.68 3.22 -12.49
N LEU A 1074 -47.98 3.38 -12.16
CA LEU A 1074 -48.58 4.67 -11.88
C LEU A 1074 -48.10 5.30 -10.55
N GLN A 1075 -47.79 4.49 -9.53
CA GLN A 1075 -47.28 4.99 -8.24
C GLN A 1075 -45.83 5.51 -8.29
N GLN A 1076 -44.99 5.01 -9.21
CA GLN A 1076 -43.56 5.36 -9.27
C GLN A 1076 -43.26 6.67 -10.02
N GLY A 1077 -44.26 7.31 -10.64
CA GLY A 1077 -44.08 8.61 -11.30
C GLY A 1077 -43.21 8.58 -12.56
N ASP A 1078 -42.91 7.39 -13.10
CA ASP A 1078 -42.17 7.25 -14.34
C ASP A 1078 -42.99 7.80 -15.50
N SER A 1079 -42.36 8.71 -16.25
CA SER A 1079 -42.94 9.56 -17.30
C SER A 1079 -43.90 8.85 -18.27
N LEU A 1080 -44.81 9.64 -18.87
CA LEU A 1080 -45.70 9.28 -19.99
C LEU A 1080 -45.11 8.33 -21.06
N SER A 1081 -43.79 8.26 -21.22
CA SER A 1081 -43.08 7.37 -22.15
C SER A 1081 -43.32 5.87 -21.92
N LEU A 1082 -43.43 5.41 -20.66
CA LEU A 1082 -43.71 4.00 -20.34
C LEU A 1082 -45.16 3.62 -20.64
N VAL A 1083 -46.10 4.54 -20.42
CA VAL A 1083 -47.52 4.39 -20.77
C VAL A 1083 -47.73 4.41 -22.29
N VAL A 1084 -47.02 5.28 -23.01
CA VAL A 1084 -47.01 5.34 -24.49
C VAL A 1084 -46.33 4.09 -25.12
N GLY A 1085 -45.33 3.52 -24.44
CA GLY A 1085 -44.73 2.23 -24.81
C GLY A 1085 -45.68 1.05 -24.66
N PHE A 1086 -46.48 1.04 -23.59
CA PHE A 1086 -47.57 0.07 -23.37
C PHE A 1086 -48.68 0.21 -24.42
N GLU A 1087 -48.93 1.41 -24.93
CA GLU A 1087 -50.00 1.73 -25.87
C GLU A 1087 -49.85 1.07 -27.25
N ARG A 1088 -48.64 1.14 -27.84
CA ARG A 1088 -48.31 0.45 -29.10
C ARG A 1088 -48.32 -1.07 -28.98
N GLN A 1089 -48.14 -1.59 -27.76
CA GLN A 1089 -48.07 -3.03 -27.49
C GLN A 1089 -49.42 -3.63 -27.12
N LEU A 1090 -50.26 -2.88 -26.39
CA LEU A 1090 -51.65 -3.24 -26.12
C LEU A 1090 -52.45 -3.31 -27.41
N SER A 1091 -52.27 -2.39 -28.36
CA SER A 1091 -52.97 -2.49 -29.66
C SER A 1091 -52.59 -3.76 -30.44
N GLY A 1092 -51.33 -4.21 -30.35
CA GLY A 1092 -50.86 -5.49 -30.91
C GLY A 1092 -51.38 -6.73 -30.17
N MET A 1093 -51.42 -6.70 -28.82
CA MET A 1093 -52.02 -7.76 -28.00
C MET A 1093 -53.54 -7.88 -28.20
N ILE A 1094 -54.24 -6.74 -28.35
CA ILE A 1094 -55.68 -6.67 -28.62
C ILE A 1094 -56.01 -7.23 -30.02
N TYR A 1095 -55.07 -7.14 -30.97
CA TYR A 1095 -55.25 -7.69 -32.33
C TYR A 1095 -55.00 -9.21 -32.41
N GLU A 1096 -54.06 -9.76 -31.63
CA GLU A 1096 -53.71 -11.20 -31.65
C GLU A 1096 -54.53 -12.06 -30.68
N ILE A 1097 -54.96 -11.50 -29.53
CA ILE A 1097 -55.80 -12.20 -28.56
C ILE A 1097 -57.25 -11.83 -28.87
N SER A 1098 -58.09 -12.80 -29.26
CA SER A 1098 -59.54 -12.59 -29.37
C SER A 1098 -60.14 -12.36 -27.97
N MET A 1099 -59.93 -11.18 -27.39
CA MET A 1099 -60.40 -10.84 -26.05
C MET A 1099 -61.91 -10.62 -26.08
N SER A 1100 -62.64 -11.24 -25.15
CA SER A 1100 -64.07 -11.04 -25.01
C SER A 1100 -64.38 -9.60 -24.56
N GLU A 1101 -65.41 -8.97 -25.11
CA GLU A 1101 -65.89 -7.60 -24.82
C GLU A 1101 -66.01 -7.31 -23.30
N GLN A 1102 -66.41 -8.31 -22.51
CA GLN A 1102 -66.52 -8.24 -21.04
C GLN A 1102 -65.17 -8.00 -20.32
N PHE A 1103 -64.06 -8.42 -20.92
CA PHE A 1103 -62.73 -8.25 -20.36
C PHE A 1103 -62.24 -6.81 -20.51
N ILE A 1104 -62.47 -6.21 -21.69
CA ILE A 1104 -62.12 -4.81 -21.97
C ILE A 1104 -62.89 -3.88 -21.01
N GLN A 1105 -64.16 -4.20 -20.77
CA GLN A 1105 -65.01 -3.40 -19.88
C GLN A 1105 -64.58 -3.48 -18.40
N ARG A 1106 -64.20 -4.67 -17.91
CA ARG A 1106 -63.65 -4.82 -16.55
C ARG A 1106 -62.28 -4.18 -16.37
N LEU A 1107 -61.46 -4.20 -17.42
CA LEU A 1107 -60.17 -3.50 -17.45
C LEU A 1107 -60.38 -1.99 -17.35
N TRP A 1108 -61.35 -1.47 -18.11
CA TRP A 1108 -61.76 -0.06 -18.11
C TRP A 1108 -62.24 0.39 -16.73
N ASP A 1109 -63.19 -0.34 -16.14
CA ASP A 1109 -63.73 -0.02 -14.82
C ASP A 1109 -62.62 0.03 -13.75
N SER A 1110 -61.64 -0.89 -13.82
CA SER A 1110 -60.48 -0.90 -12.90
C SER A 1110 -59.48 0.24 -13.16
N ILE A 1111 -59.31 0.72 -14.40
CA ILE A 1111 -58.44 1.87 -14.69
C ILE A 1111 -59.08 3.17 -14.18
N CYS A 1112 -60.41 3.32 -14.35
CA CYS A 1112 -61.16 4.45 -13.81
C CYS A 1112 -61.10 4.49 -12.27
N GLU A 1113 -61.28 3.35 -11.61
CA GLU A 1113 -61.22 3.22 -10.15
C GLU A 1113 -59.82 3.59 -9.57
N VAL A 1114 -58.74 3.33 -10.32
CA VAL A 1114 -57.37 3.72 -9.94
C VAL A 1114 -57.11 5.21 -10.21
N GLY A 1115 -57.65 5.75 -11.30
CA GLY A 1115 -57.58 7.18 -11.63
C GLY A 1115 -58.22 8.06 -10.56
N GLU A 1116 -59.41 7.70 -10.08
CA GLU A 1116 -60.14 8.44 -9.04
C GLU A 1116 -59.40 8.47 -7.69
N ASN A 1117 -58.69 7.40 -7.32
CA ASN A 1117 -57.97 7.32 -6.05
C ASN A 1117 -56.62 8.06 -6.04
N SER A 1118 -56.04 8.36 -7.20
CA SER A 1118 -54.69 8.96 -7.30
C SER A 1118 -54.67 10.49 -7.35
N GLY A 1119 -55.82 11.15 -7.47
CA GLY A 1119 -55.97 12.62 -7.43
C GLY A 1119 -55.28 13.41 -8.55
N SER A 1120 -54.55 12.76 -9.46
CA SER A 1120 -53.88 13.40 -10.59
C SER A 1120 -54.76 13.33 -11.83
N GLY A 1121 -54.91 14.43 -12.58
CA GLY A 1121 -55.72 14.52 -13.82
C GLY A 1121 -55.22 13.67 -15.00
N THR A 1122 -54.45 12.61 -14.74
CA THR A 1122 -53.91 11.65 -15.70
C THR A 1122 -54.92 10.74 -16.42
N PRO A 1123 -56.13 10.40 -15.91
CA PRO A 1123 -57.01 9.47 -16.64
C PRO A 1123 -57.53 10.03 -17.97
N MET A 1124 -57.67 11.35 -18.13
CA MET A 1124 -58.08 11.96 -19.42
C MET A 1124 -57.01 11.85 -20.51
N VAL A 1125 -55.72 11.94 -20.15
CA VAL A 1125 -54.61 11.87 -21.12
C VAL A 1125 -54.42 10.44 -21.61
N VAL A 1126 -54.57 9.46 -20.72
CA VAL A 1126 -54.57 8.04 -21.09
C VAL A 1126 -55.77 7.71 -21.98
N PHE A 1127 -56.94 8.30 -21.73
CA PHE A 1127 -58.16 8.06 -22.53
C PHE A 1127 -58.12 8.67 -23.95
N SER A 1128 -57.56 9.88 -24.10
CA SER A 1128 -57.46 10.51 -25.43
C SER A 1128 -56.49 9.78 -26.35
N GLN A 1129 -55.53 9.04 -25.80
CA GLN A 1129 -54.58 8.24 -26.57
C GLN A 1129 -55.15 6.83 -26.84
N PHE A 1130 -55.77 6.16 -25.84
CA PHE A 1130 -56.41 4.85 -26.01
C PHE A 1130 -57.51 4.81 -27.08
N THR A 1131 -58.27 5.91 -27.23
CA THR A 1131 -59.33 6.05 -28.26
C THR A 1131 -58.78 6.15 -29.69
N HIS A 1132 -57.52 6.57 -29.87
CA HIS A 1132 -56.85 6.61 -31.17
C HIS A 1132 -56.33 5.24 -31.64
N ALA A 1133 -56.19 4.25 -30.75
CA ALA A 1133 -55.60 2.94 -31.04
C ALA A 1133 -56.63 1.81 -31.30
N MET A 1134 -57.92 2.04 -31.10
CA MET A 1134 -58.98 1.08 -31.47
C MET A 1134 -59.19 1.08 -32.99
N PRO A 1135 -59.10 -0.06 -33.68
CA PRO A 1135 -59.60 -0.17 -35.05
C PRO A 1135 -61.10 0.15 -35.01
N THR A 1136 -61.58 0.92 -35.97
CA THR A 1136 -63.01 1.21 -36.17
C THR A 1136 -63.80 -0.06 -36.51
N THR A 1137 -63.98 -0.97 -35.56
CA THR A 1137 -64.98 -2.02 -35.64
C THR A 1137 -66.32 -1.44 -35.24
N GLY A 1138 -66.87 -0.56 -36.08
CA GLY A 1138 -68.29 -0.27 -36.29
C GLY A 1138 -69.32 -0.35 -35.16
N ARG A 1139 -68.96 -0.14 -33.89
CA ARG A 1139 -69.92 -0.03 -32.77
C ARG A 1139 -69.45 1.04 -31.80
N ASN A 1140 -70.28 2.09 -31.72
CA ASN A 1140 -70.09 3.25 -30.85
C ASN A 1140 -70.06 2.83 -29.37
N TYR A 1141 -69.04 3.25 -28.63
CA TYR A 1141 -69.06 3.49 -27.19
C TYR A 1141 -68.16 4.67 -26.85
#